data_AF-A0AA96JFA2-F1
#
_entry.id   AF-A0AA96JFA2-F1
#
_cell.length_a   1.000
_cell.length_b   1.000
_cell.length_c   1.000
_cell.angle_alpha   90.00
_cell.angle_beta   90.00
_cell.angle_gamma   90.00
#
_symmetry.space_group_name_H-M   'P 1'
#
loop_
_entity.id
_entity.type
_entity.pdbx_description
1 polymer ?
#
loop_
_entity_poly.entity_id
_entity_poly.type
_entity_poly.pdbx_seq_one_letter_code
_entity_poly.pdbx_strand_id
1 'polypeptide(L)'
;MRSPLSRPTALLALAGIAVPALGAALLSWSVSDRVGSLSDVPVAIVNDDQIITGDTPMAAGRALSDALIHPSTTDQPTLGWELTNDDLAAQGLADGTYSAVLTIPEDFSSSVLSLAGDSPKQAELSLETDPASSASAAAISQLVSTAAADALGTQVSEQVLTTTYEGLGTLSSSLADASSGAAQADDAAQSLADAASQVDDGASSLADGLGALGTGASGVASGSRGIADGAAQAASGAASLSSGAAGLASGASDLADATAQVAAGAASSASGARALAQSLTALSASCSAAGGSAAYCAQLAAASGGAETLAAGLDVLTTGTSGVATGTATLASSADTLASGTAATATGLETLAASAAQLADGAAAVSQGIGDVSDGASSLADGTAQLASGAAGLTEGTGALADGLAQASAQVPSYTDDQASAMATVVAQPVALSSSSDSSAGGWGAAAILTIVLWLGPLTVWATGRRAGTAAVLATPASARRISRSLTRPALLLAAAQAVAAVVVLAWSGTTLSAPLALTALSVLAAAAFALLALGFRASLGRYALAAYAGLALLQMATLTGVLPVQTAPAPLGALASLLPATAFMDAASSLAGDPTGNSLAVAIVCLVAWGALGSVLLRRRVAKVDLPRPRSRALSLASAGADGRMAA
;
A
#
# COMPACT_ATOMS: atom_id res chain seq x y z
N MET A 1 -67.25 53.52 -4.50
CA MET A 1 -67.74 53.52 -3.10
C MET A 1 -67.68 52.10 -2.55
N ARG A 2 -66.66 51.74 -1.77
CA ARG A 2 -66.69 50.52 -0.94
C ARG A 2 -67.20 50.95 0.43
N SER A 3 -68.32 50.38 0.84
CA SER A 3 -68.94 50.57 2.15
C SER A 3 -67.92 50.36 3.27
N PRO A 4 -67.85 51.22 4.31
CA PRO A 4 -67.07 50.90 5.49
C PRO A 4 -67.71 49.66 6.12
N LEU A 5 -66.91 48.61 6.31
CA LEU A 5 -67.28 47.47 7.16
C LEU A 5 -67.86 48.04 8.46
N SER A 6 -69.05 47.59 8.84
CA SER A 6 -69.61 47.95 10.14
C SER A 6 -68.56 47.68 11.22
N ARG A 7 -68.34 48.62 12.16
CA ARG A 7 -67.42 48.44 13.31
C ARG A 7 -67.40 47.01 13.90
N PRO A 8 -68.55 46.31 14.05
CA PRO A 8 -68.54 44.92 14.53
C PRO A 8 -67.94 43.88 13.59
N THR A 9 -68.10 44.01 12.26
CA THR A 9 -67.54 43.08 11.28
C THR A 9 -66.05 43.34 11.03
N ALA A 10 -65.62 44.60 11.09
CA ALA A 10 -64.19 44.95 11.04
C ALA A 10 -63.41 44.37 12.23
N LEU A 11 -63.95 44.49 13.46
CA LEU A 11 -63.32 43.91 14.67
C LEU A 11 -63.26 42.38 14.63
N LEU A 12 -64.24 41.71 14.00
CA LEU A 12 -64.22 40.26 13.80
C LEU A 12 -63.15 39.82 12.81
N ALA A 13 -63.00 40.52 11.69
CA ALA A 13 -61.95 40.25 10.71
C ALA A 13 -60.56 40.51 11.31
N LEU A 14 -60.42 41.57 12.10
CA LEU A 14 -59.18 41.89 12.81
C LEU A 14 -58.83 40.83 13.86
N ALA A 15 -59.81 40.34 14.63
CA ALA A 15 -59.60 39.23 15.57
C ALA A 15 -59.25 37.90 14.86
N GLY A 16 -59.83 37.64 13.69
CA GLY A 16 -59.52 36.47 12.86
C GLY A 16 -58.10 36.45 12.30
N ILE A 17 -57.47 37.63 12.14
CA ILE A 17 -56.06 37.76 11.73
C ILE A 17 -55.13 37.86 12.94
N ALA A 18 -55.52 38.61 13.97
CA ALA A 18 -54.69 38.86 15.14
C ALA A 18 -54.49 37.63 16.02
N VAL A 19 -55.51 36.75 16.17
CA VAL A 19 -55.37 35.56 17.01
C VAL A 19 -54.37 34.54 16.44
N PRO A 20 -54.43 34.16 15.14
CA PRO A 20 -53.40 33.33 14.54
C PRO A 20 -52.01 33.99 14.52
N ALA A 21 -51.93 35.31 14.27
CA ALA A 21 -50.64 36.02 14.27
C ALA A 21 -49.99 36.11 15.66
N LEU A 22 -50.77 36.41 16.70
CA LEU A 22 -50.30 36.38 18.09
C LEU A 22 -49.95 34.96 18.53
N GLY A 23 -50.70 33.96 18.07
CA GLY A 23 -50.36 32.55 18.30
C GLY A 23 -49.08 32.13 17.61
N ALA A 24 -48.86 32.55 16.36
CA ALA A 24 -47.62 32.29 15.64
C ALA A 24 -46.43 32.98 16.31
N ALA A 25 -46.59 34.23 16.76
CA ALA A 25 -45.57 34.94 17.53
C ALA A 25 -45.29 34.27 18.89
N LEU A 26 -46.33 33.81 19.58
CA LEU A 26 -46.21 33.10 20.86
C LEU A 26 -45.54 31.73 20.69
N LEU A 27 -45.93 30.95 19.68
CA LEU A 27 -45.35 29.64 19.38
C LEU A 27 -43.90 29.81 18.89
N SER A 28 -43.63 30.80 18.03
CA SER A 28 -42.28 31.15 17.60
C SER A 28 -41.42 31.57 18.79
N TRP A 29 -41.91 32.45 19.67
CA TRP A 29 -41.21 32.83 20.90
C TRP A 29 -41.03 31.64 21.84
N SER A 30 -42.01 30.74 21.88
CA SER A 30 -41.87 29.52 22.67
C SER A 30 -40.76 28.63 22.14
N VAL A 31 -40.42 28.63 20.85
CA VAL A 31 -39.39 27.75 20.26
C VAL A 31 -38.05 28.48 20.04
N SER A 32 -38.09 29.80 19.91
CA SER A 32 -36.89 30.63 19.70
C SER A 32 -35.97 30.55 20.91
N ASP A 33 -34.67 30.44 20.65
CA ASP A 33 -33.60 30.30 21.66
C ASP A 33 -33.54 28.97 22.41
N ARG A 34 -34.39 27.99 22.07
CA ARG A 34 -34.30 26.63 22.63
C ARG A 34 -33.07 25.86 22.19
N VAL A 35 -32.59 26.13 20.97
CA VAL A 35 -31.39 25.45 20.42
C VAL A 35 -30.11 25.94 21.10
N GLY A 36 -30.05 27.23 21.46
CA GLY A 36 -28.93 27.81 22.22
C GLY A 36 -28.94 27.45 23.70
N SER A 37 -30.08 26.97 24.23
CA SER A 37 -30.22 26.45 25.59
C SER A 37 -30.12 24.92 25.66
N LEU A 38 -29.71 24.24 24.58
CA LEU A 38 -29.32 22.82 24.67
C LEU A 38 -28.15 22.62 25.64
N SER A 39 -27.29 23.62 25.82
CA SER A 39 -26.18 23.59 26.77
C SER A 39 -26.65 23.53 28.23
N ASP A 40 -27.91 23.87 28.50
CA ASP A 40 -28.53 23.76 29.82
C ASP A 40 -29.18 22.38 30.05
N VAL A 41 -29.10 21.45 29.08
CA VAL A 41 -29.55 20.06 29.24
C VAL A 41 -28.41 19.25 29.86
N PRO A 42 -28.51 18.87 31.15
CA PRO A 42 -27.45 18.15 31.84
C PRO A 42 -27.36 16.70 31.31
N VAL A 43 -26.19 16.32 30.83
CA VAL A 43 -25.90 14.96 30.36
C VAL A 43 -24.65 14.44 31.06
N ALA A 44 -24.79 13.30 31.72
CA ALA A 44 -23.69 12.66 32.42
C ALA A 44 -22.84 11.86 31.43
N ILE A 45 -21.51 12.01 31.55
CA ILE A 45 -20.53 11.12 30.92
C ILE A 45 -19.94 10.25 32.03
N VAL A 46 -20.04 8.94 31.88
CA VAL A 46 -19.29 7.97 32.68
C VAL A 46 -18.21 7.39 31.77
N ASN A 47 -16.95 7.53 32.20
CA ASN A 47 -15.80 7.09 31.43
C ASN A 47 -15.02 6.03 32.21
N ASP A 48 -15.30 4.76 31.91
CA ASP A 48 -14.62 3.61 32.50
C ASP A 48 -13.41 3.15 31.68
N ASP A 49 -13.12 3.82 30.55
CA ASP A 49 -12.04 3.47 29.63
C ASP A 49 -10.67 3.39 30.31
N GLN A 50 -9.95 2.29 30.05
CA GLN A 50 -8.58 2.11 30.52
C GLN A 50 -7.55 2.59 29.50
N ILE A 51 -6.65 3.48 29.94
CA ILE A 51 -5.53 3.91 29.09
C ILE A 51 -4.62 2.73 28.81
N ILE A 52 -4.27 2.55 27.55
CA ILE A 52 -3.28 1.58 27.10
C ILE A 52 -1.91 2.25 27.08
N THR A 53 -0.95 1.70 27.83
CA THR A 53 0.41 2.24 27.99
C THR A 53 1.50 1.36 27.35
N GLY A 54 1.15 0.61 26.30
CA GLY A 54 2.06 -0.29 25.55
C GLY A 54 2.86 0.43 24.46
N ASP A 55 3.34 -0.32 23.46
CA ASP A 55 4.12 0.20 22.31
C ASP A 55 3.39 1.31 21.52
N THR A 56 2.05 1.26 21.52
CA THR A 56 1.18 2.29 20.94
C THR A 56 0.26 2.83 22.03
N PRO A 57 0.65 3.90 22.76
CA PRO A 57 -0.17 4.42 23.85
C PRO A 57 -1.49 5.00 23.32
N MET A 58 -2.62 4.66 23.95
CA MET A 58 -3.96 5.08 23.53
C MET A 58 -4.84 5.46 24.73
N ALA A 59 -5.52 6.60 24.63
CA ALA A 59 -6.46 7.11 25.63
C ALA A 59 -7.72 7.63 24.94
N ALA A 60 -8.34 6.78 24.13
CA ALA A 60 -9.43 7.15 23.23
C ALA A 60 -10.68 7.61 23.99
N GLY A 61 -11.02 7.00 25.13
CA GLY A 61 -12.18 7.38 25.93
C GLY A 61 -12.01 8.76 26.56
N ARG A 62 -10.78 9.13 26.95
CA ARG A 62 -10.46 10.49 27.42
C ARG A 62 -10.54 11.51 26.30
N ALA A 63 -10.00 11.18 25.13
CA ALA A 63 -10.08 12.05 23.96
C ALA A 63 -11.53 12.29 23.53
N LEU A 64 -12.37 11.25 23.57
CA LEU A 64 -13.80 11.37 23.30
C LEU A 64 -14.53 12.22 24.34
N SER A 65 -14.24 11.99 25.64
CA SER A 65 -14.81 12.79 26.73
C SER A 65 -14.46 14.27 26.58
N ASP A 66 -13.21 14.58 26.23
CA ASP A 66 -12.75 15.94 25.99
C ASP A 66 -13.38 16.54 24.73
N ALA A 67 -13.50 15.79 23.63
CA ALA A 67 -14.16 16.25 22.41
C ALA A 67 -15.65 16.56 22.61
N LEU A 68 -16.32 15.85 23.52
CA LEU A 68 -17.72 16.10 23.88
C LEU A 68 -17.88 17.35 24.76
N ILE A 69 -17.01 17.53 25.76
CA ILE A 69 -17.04 18.68 26.67
C ILE A 69 -16.52 19.96 25.99
N HIS A 70 -15.48 19.84 25.17
CA HIS A 70 -14.76 20.91 24.49
C HIS A 70 -14.70 20.63 22.97
N PRO A 71 -15.80 20.78 22.23
CA PRO A 71 -15.79 20.54 20.79
C PRO A 71 -14.88 21.52 20.06
N SER A 72 -14.17 21.02 19.05
CA SER A 72 -13.17 21.79 18.28
C SER A 72 -13.77 22.88 17.37
N THR A 73 -15.08 22.87 17.15
CA THR A 73 -15.79 23.86 16.32
C THR A 73 -16.88 24.57 17.13
N THR A 74 -16.80 25.91 17.20
CA THR A 74 -17.70 26.75 18.03
C THR A 74 -19.13 26.85 17.50
N ASP A 75 -19.38 26.40 16.26
CA ASP A 75 -20.69 26.48 15.62
C ASP A 75 -21.61 25.27 15.91
N GLN A 76 -21.14 24.26 16.67
CA GLN A 76 -21.94 23.08 17.00
C GLN A 76 -22.75 23.29 18.29
N PRO A 77 -24.03 22.91 18.33
CA PRO A 77 -24.82 22.95 19.56
C PRO A 77 -24.25 21.95 20.58
N THR A 78 -23.92 22.43 21.78
CA THR A 78 -23.37 21.61 22.87
C THR A 78 -24.42 21.27 23.91
N LEU A 79 -24.25 20.14 24.59
CA LEU A 79 -25.03 19.75 25.75
C LEU A 79 -24.28 20.13 27.03
N GLY A 80 -24.98 20.17 28.16
CA GLY A 80 -24.38 20.40 29.48
C GLY A 80 -23.67 19.15 29.99
N TRP A 81 -22.57 18.79 29.34
CA TRP A 81 -21.80 17.58 29.68
C TRP A 81 -21.15 17.70 31.05
N GLU A 82 -21.40 16.73 31.91
CA GLU A 82 -20.77 16.62 33.22
C GLU A 82 -20.16 15.23 33.39
N LEU A 83 -18.87 15.19 33.73
CA LEU A 83 -18.18 13.94 34.01
C LEU A 83 -18.54 13.47 35.43
N THR A 84 -19.05 12.25 35.55
CA THR A 84 -19.47 11.68 36.83
C THR A 84 -19.16 10.17 36.88
N ASN A 85 -19.57 9.48 37.94
CA ASN A 85 -19.44 8.03 38.08
C ASN A 85 -20.80 7.33 37.90
N ASP A 86 -20.77 6.02 37.66
CA ASP A 86 -21.97 5.20 37.43
C ASP A 86 -23.07 5.39 38.48
N ASP A 87 -22.71 5.34 39.76
CA ASP A 87 -23.66 5.43 40.87
C ASP A 87 -24.41 6.78 40.89
N LEU A 88 -23.69 7.88 40.64
CA LEU A 88 -24.25 9.22 40.59
C LEU A 88 -24.98 9.50 39.27
N ALA A 89 -24.52 8.92 38.16
CA ALA A 89 -25.18 9.02 36.87
C ALA A 89 -26.55 8.32 36.91
N ALA A 90 -26.62 7.10 37.43
CA ALA A 90 -27.85 6.33 37.56
C ALA A 90 -28.85 6.98 38.52
N GLN A 91 -28.38 7.48 39.67
CA GLN A 91 -29.21 8.26 40.60
C GLN A 91 -29.68 9.56 39.96
N GLY A 92 -28.79 10.28 39.28
CA GLY A 92 -29.12 11.53 38.61
C GLY A 92 -30.10 11.34 37.45
N LEU A 93 -30.08 10.20 36.75
CA LEU A 93 -31.08 9.85 35.75
C LEU A 93 -32.43 9.52 36.39
N ALA A 94 -32.45 8.77 37.50
CA ALA A 94 -33.67 8.39 38.21
C ALA A 94 -34.38 9.59 38.87
N ASP A 95 -33.63 10.54 39.41
CA ASP A 95 -34.15 11.74 40.08
C ASP A 95 -34.37 12.93 39.11
N GLY A 96 -34.08 12.75 37.82
CA GLY A 96 -34.26 13.77 36.77
C GLY A 96 -33.22 14.90 36.78
N THR A 97 -32.09 14.70 37.46
CA THR A 97 -30.93 15.62 37.45
C THR A 97 -30.19 15.55 36.12
N TYR A 98 -30.06 14.37 35.52
CA TYR A 98 -29.50 14.17 34.18
C TYR A 98 -30.61 13.74 33.21
N SER A 99 -30.58 14.25 31.99
CA SER A 99 -31.52 13.86 30.93
C SER A 99 -31.06 12.60 30.17
N ALA A 100 -29.75 12.33 30.19
CA ALA A 100 -29.14 11.16 29.60
C ALA A 100 -27.81 10.83 30.29
N VAL A 101 -27.41 9.56 30.20
CA VAL A 101 -26.13 9.03 30.66
C VAL A 101 -25.43 8.36 29.48
N LEU A 102 -24.25 8.84 29.13
CA LEU A 102 -23.35 8.23 28.14
C LEU A 102 -22.26 7.45 28.88
N THR A 103 -22.18 6.15 28.67
CA THR A 103 -21.16 5.28 29.26
C THR A 103 -20.13 4.87 28.21
N ILE A 104 -18.87 5.15 28.48
CA ILE A 104 -17.71 4.68 27.70
C ILE A 104 -17.14 3.46 28.43
N PRO A 105 -17.19 2.26 27.84
CA PRO A 105 -16.80 1.02 28.51
C PRO A 105 -15.28 0.90 28.70
N GLU A 106 -14.86 0.01 29.61
CA GLU A 106 -13.44 -0.23 29.95
C GLU A 106 -12.56 -0.61 28.75
N ASP A 107 -13.13 -1.28 27.74
CA ASP A 107 -12.42 -1.81 26.58
C ASP A 107 -12.38 -0.83 25.39
N PHE A 108 -12.89 0.40 25.55
CA PHE A 108 -13.03 1.37 24.46
C PHE A 108 -11.71 1.68 23.73
N SER A 109 -10.65 2.03 24.46
CA SER A 109 -9.31 2.28 23.88
C SER A 109 -8.73 1.04 23.20
N SER A 110 -9.05 -0.16 23.68
CA SER A 110 -8.60 -1.42 23.07
C SER A 110 -9.35 -1.74 21.78
N SER A 111 -10.65 -1.45 21.75
CA SER A 111 -11.50 -1.58 20.57
C SER A 111 -11.08 -0.57 19.50
N VAL A 112 -10.77 0.67 19.87
CA VAL A 112 -10.24 1.69 18.96
C VAL A 112 -8.88 1.28 18.36
N LEU A 113 -7.96 0.74 19.17
CA LEU A 113 -6.69 0.20 18.64
C LEU A 113 -6.91 -1.02 17.73
N SER A 114 -7.93 -1.84 18.00
CA SER A 114 -8.27 -2.99 17.15
C SER A 114 -8.76 -2.58 15.76
N LEU A 115 -9.29 -1.36 15.59
CA LEU A 115 -9.72 -0.83 14.29
C LEU A 115 -8.58 -0.80 13.25
N ALA A 116 -7.33 -0.71 13.73
CA ALA A 116 -6.12 -0.73 12.90
C ALA A 116 -5.43 -2.11 12.82
N GLY A 117 -5.99 -3.15 13.43
CA GLY A 117 -5.43 -4.50 13.46
C GLY A 117 -6.20 -5.52 12.61
N ASP A 118 -5.79 -6.79 12.68
CA ASP A 118 -6.31 -7.88 11.83
C ASP A 118 -7.78 -8.28 12.12
N SER A 119 -8.34 -7.85 13.25
CA SER A 119 -9.71 -8.14 13.67
C SER A 119 -10.41 -6.87 14.16
N PRO A 120 -10.93 -6.02 13.24
CA PRO A 120 -11.51 -4.74 13.61
C PRO A 120 -12.80 -4.93 14.40
N LYS A 121 -12.85 -4.40 15.63
CA LYS A 121 -14.07 -4.34 16.45
C LYS A 121 -14.54 -2.91 16.54
N GLN A 122 -15.83 -2.68 16.28
CA GLN A 122 -16.44 -1.37 16.52
C GLN A 122 -16.37 -1.05 18.01
N ALA A 123 -16.02 0.20 18.34
CA ALA A 123 -16.07 0.67 19.71
C ALA A 123 -17.53 0.97 20.08
N GLU A 124 -18.07 0.25 21.05
CA GLU A 124 -19.47 0.41 21.46
C GLU A 124 -19.59 1.46 22.57
N LEU A 125 -20.58 2.33 22.45
CA LEU A 125 -20.97 3.31 23.45
C LEU A 125 -22.41 3.05 23.88
N SER A 126 -22.66 3.05 25.18
CA SER A 126 -24.01 2.89 25.73
C SER A 126 -24.60 4.26 26.05
N LEU A 127 -25.77 4.55 25.48
CA LEU A 127 -26.55 5.75 25.81
C LEU A 127 -27.86 5.34 26.48
N GLU A 128 -28.04 5.77 27.72
CA GLU A 128 -29.27 5.60 28.48
C GLU A 128 -29.98 6.96 28.61
N THR A 129 -31.28 6.99 28.28
CA THR A 129 -32.06 8.24 28.25
C THR A 129 -33.39 8.07 28.98
N ASP A 130 -33.88 9.15 29.60
CA ASP A 130 -35.20 9.17 30.23
C ASP A 130 -36.32 8.91 29.19
N PRO A 131 -37.27 7.97 29.42
CA PRO A 131 -38.41 7.72 28.54
C PRO A 131 -39.30 8.94 28.23
N ALA A 132 -39.31 9.98 29.07
CA ALA A 132 -40.02 11.24 28.81
C ALA A 132 -39.36 12.09 27.68
N SER A 133 -38.17 11.68 27.20
CA SER A 133 -37.28 12.49 26.37
C SER A 133 -36.92 11.83 25.03
N SER A 134 -37.76 10.91 24.53
CA SER A 134 -37.49 10.15 23.30
C SER A 134 -37.15 10.98 22.05
N ALA A 135 -37.67 12.22 21.95
CA ALA A 135 -37.31 13.15 20.87
C ALA A 135 -35.90 13.76 21.01
N SER A 136 -35.39 13.95 22.24
CA SER A 136 -34.01 14.38 22.51
C SER A 136 -33.02 13.23 22.45
N ALA A 137 -33.43 11.99 22.75
CA ALA A 137 -32.57 10.81 22.63
C ALA A 137 -31.98 10.65 21.22
N ALA A 138 -32.77 10.91 20.17
CA ALA A 138 -32.29 10.90 18.78
C ALA A 138 -31.29 12.02 18.48
N ALA A 139 -31.51 13.22 19.03
CA ALA A 139 -30.61 14.36 18.86
C ALA A 139 -29.29 14.18 19.62
N ILE A 140 -29.35 13.68 20.86
CA ILE A 140 -28.18 13.34 21.68
C ILE A 140 -27.39 12.22 21.01
N SER A 141 -28.06 11.15 20.55
CA SER A 141 -27.40 10.05 19.83
C SER A 141 -26.64 10.57 18.59
N GLN A 142 -27.26 11.44 17.79
CA GLN A 142 -26.63 11.98 16.59
C GLN A 142 -25.44 12.91 16.90
N LEU A 143 -25.51 13.69 17.99
CA LEU A 143 -24.39 14.51 18.47
C LEU A 143 -23.23 13.64 18.95
N VAL A 144 -23.50 12.60 19.74
CA VAL A 144 -22.49 11.64 20.20
C VAL A 144 -21.87 10.90 19.02
N SER A 145 -22.67 10.43 18.05
CA SER A 145 -22.15 9.79 16.82
C SER A 145 -21.20 10.71 16.06
N THR A 146 -21.55 12.00 15.94
CA THR A 146 -20.77 12.98 15.18
C THR A 146 -19.47 13.32 15.90
N ALA A 147 -19.52 13.57 17.20
CA ALA A 147 -18.33 13.84 18.02
C ALA A 147 -17.39 12.64 18.07
N ALA A 148 -17.94 11.43 18.20
CA ALA A 148 -17.18 10.19 18.18
C ALA A 148 -16.54 9.92 16.80
N ALA A 149 -17.28 10.16 15.72
CA ALA A 149 -16.75 10.06 14.36
C ALA A 149 -15.66 11.10 14.08
N ASP A 150 -15.74 12.32 14.61
CA ASP A 150 -14.73 13.37 14.42
C ASP A 150 -13.45 13.07 15.23
N ALA A 151 -13.61 12.71 16.51
CA ALA A 151 -12.49 12.38 17.41
C ALA A 151 -11.70 11.15 16.95
N LEU A 152 -12.38 10.15 16.38
CA LEU A 152 -11.74 8.88 15.98
C LEU A 152 -11.46 8.79 14.48
N GLY A 153 -12.29 9.41 13.64
CA GLY A 153 -12.25 9.25 12.18
C GLY A 153 -10.98 9.83 11.55
N THR A 154 -10.43 10.91 12.10
CA THR A 154 -9.17 11.50 11.61
C THR A 154 -7.96 10.65 12.01
N GLN A 155 -7.90 10.22 13.27
CA GLN A 155 -6.77 9.49 13.82
C GLN A 155 -6.66 8.05 13.29
N VAL A 156 -7.79 7.35 13.15
CA VAL A 156 -7.83 5.95 12.67
C VAL A 156 -7.61 5.90 11.16
N SER A 157 -8.23 6.79 10.38
CA SER A 157 -8.11 6.77 8.92
C SER A 157 -6.69 7.08 8.44
N GLU A 158 -6.01 8.06 9.04
CA GLU A 158 -4.62 8.41 8.66
C GLU A 158 -3.65 7.27 9.01
N GLN A 159 -3.77 6.69 10.21
CA GLN A 159 -2.90 5.59 10.64
C GLN A 159 -3.09 4.33 9.78
N VAL A 160 -4.32 3.94 9.47
CA VAL A 160 -4.63 2.74 8.67
C VAL A 160 -4.23 2.92 7.21
N LEU A 161 -4.53 4.08 6.61
CA LEU A 161 -4.21 4.36 5.21
C LEU A 161 -2.70 4.44 4.99
N THR A 162 -1.95 5.16 5.84
CA THR A 162 -0.50 5.28 5.69
C THR A 162 0.20 3.95 5.96
N THR A 163 -0.10 3.27 7.08
CA THR A 163 0.64 2.05 7.46
C THR A 163 0.38 0.89 6.50
N THR A 164 -0.86 0.74 6.02
CA THR A 164 -1.25 -0.42 5.22
C THR A 164 -0.95 -0.22 3.74
N TYR A 165 -1.35 0.91 3.14
CA TYR A 165 -1.15 1.13 1.69
C TYR A 165 0.30 1.45 1.35
N GLU A 166 1.02 2.24 2.16
CA GLU A 166 2.44 2.49 1.91
C GLU A 166 3.27 1.23 2.20
N GLY A 167 2.90 0.45 3.23
CA GLY A 167 3.53 -0.83 3.54
C GLY A 167 3.39 -1.86 2.41
N LEU A 168 2.17 -2.08 1.90
CA LEU A 168 1.92 -2.98 0.76
C LEU A 168 2.54 -2.45 -0.54
N GLY A 169 2.46 -1.13 -0.78
CA GLY A 169 3.08 -0.52 -1.95
C GLY A 169 4.60 -0.67 -1.96
N THR A 170 5.24 -0.45 -0.81
CA THR A 170 6.69 -0.63 -0.62
C THR A 170 7.07 -2.10 -0.74
N LEU A 171 6.29 -3.02 -0.17
CA LEU A 171 6.51 -4.46 -0.31
C LEU A 171 6.39 -4.90 -1.78
N SER A 172 5.34 -4.46 -2.48
CA SER A 172 5.15 -4.77 -3.90
C SER A 172 6.28 -4.22 -4.76
N SER A 173 6.74 -2.99 -4.51
CA SER A 173 7.87 -2.39 -5.23
C SER A 173 9.16 -3.16 -4.97
N SER A 174 9.48 -3.42 -3.70
CA SER A 174 10.71 -4.12 -3.33
C SER A 174 10.75 -5.56 -3.85
N LEU A 175 9.61 -6.24 -3.92
CA LEU A 175 9.51 -7.57 -4.51
C LEU A 175 9.66 -7.55 -6.04
N ALA A 176 9.12 -6.52 -6.71
CA ALA A 176 9.34 -6.30 -8.14
C ALA A 176 10.80 -5.95 -8.45
N ASP A 177 11.43 -5.10 -7.62
CA ASP A 177 12.85 -4.74 -7.75
C ASP A 177 13.75 -5.96 -7.55
N ALA A 178 13.46 -6.78 -6.53
CA ALA A 178 14.22 -7.99 -6.26
C ALA A 178 14.01 -9.05 -7.36
N SER A 179 12.82 -9.15 -7.96
CA SER A 179 12.56 -10.04 -9.11
C SER A 179 13.33 -9.56 -10.34
N SER A 180 13.38 -8.26 -10.56
CA SER A 180 14.16 -7.65 -11.65
C SER A 180 15.66 -7.84 -11.44
N GLY A 181 16.13 -7.71 -10.20
CA GLY A 181 17.51 -8.00 -9.82
C GLY A 181 17.90 -9.46 -10.01
N ALA A 182 17.00 -10.41 -9.70
CA ALA A 182 17.21 -11.83 -9.97
C ALA A 182 17.32 -12.11 -11.47
N ALA A 183 16.47 -11.50 -12.30
CA ALA A 183 16.57 -11.62 -13.76
C ALA A 183 17.88 -11.04 -14.32
N GLN A 184 18.33 -9.88 -13.82
CA GLN A 184 19.63 -9.31 -14.22
C GLN A 184 20.81 -10.20 -13.82
N ALA A 185 20.74 -10.84 -12.64
CA ALA A 185 21.76 -11.79 -12.20
C ALA A 185 21.76 -13.06 -13.07
N ASP A 186 20.59 -13.52 -13.51
CA ASP A 186 20.43 -14.64 -14.44
C ASP A 186 21.09 -14.35 -15.80
N ASP A 187 20.77 -13.22 -16.41
CA ASP A 187 21.36 -12.76 -17.68
C ASP A 187 22.89 -12.62 -17.58
N ALA A 188 23.39 -12.10 -16.46
CA ALA A 188 24.81 -11.97 -16.20
C ALA A 188 25.49 -13.34 -16.01
N ALA A 189 24.83 -14.29 -15.35
CA ALA A 189 25.32 -15.66 -15.18
C ALA A 189 25.38 -16.40 -16.52
N GLN A 190 24.36 -16.25 -17.37
CA GLN A 190 24.39 -16.80 -18.74
C GLN A 190 25.54 -16.19 -19.56
N SER A 191 25.70 -14.87 -19.52
CA SER A 191 26.80 -14.17 -20.21
C SER A 191 28.18 -14.64 -19.71
N LEU A 192 28.31 -14.94 -18.42
CA LEU A 192 29.54 -15.47 -17.83
C LEU A 192 29.80 -16.91 -18.30
N ALA A 193 28.77 -17.75 -18.40
CA ALA A 193 28.88 -19.12 -18.92
C ALA A 193 29.30 -19.13 -20.39
N ASP A 194 28.73 -18.25 -21.21
CA ASP A 194 29.10 -18.08 -22.62
C ASP A 194 30.55 -17.60 -22.76
N ALA A 195 30.96 -16.61 -21.96
CA ALA A 195 32.33 -16.11 -21.95
C ALA A 195 33.33 -17.18 -21.50
N ALA A 196 32.99 -17.97 -20.48
CA ALA A 196 33.81 -19.08 -20.02
C ALA A 196 33.99 -20.14 -21.11
N SER A 197 32.91 -20.45 -21.85
CA SER A 197 32.95 -21.37 -22.99
C SER A 197 33.86 -20.86 -24.13
N GLN A 198 33.81 -19.55 -24.43
CA GLN A 198 34.70 -18.95 -25.43
C GLN A 198 36.19 -19.01 -25.02
N VAL A 199 36.47 -18.85 -23.73
CA VAL A 199 37.85 -18.99 -23.22
C VAL A 199 38.31 -20.44 -23.29
N ASP A 200 37.43 -21.41 -23.00
CA ASP A 200 37.71 -22.85 -23.11
C ASP A 200 38.04 -23.25 -24.56
N ASP A 201 37.24 -22.78 -25.54
CA ASP A 201 37.51 -22.96 -26.97
C ASP A 201 38.86 -22.36 -27.39
N GLY A 202 39.17 -21.16 -26.86
CA GLY A 202 40.44 -20.47 -27.09
C GLY A 202 41.63 -21.21 -26.48
N ALA A 203 41.48 -21.74 -25.26
CA ALA A 203 42.49 -22.54 -24.58
C ALA A 203 42.76 -23.87 -25.31
N SER A 204 41.71 -24.52 -25.80
CA SER A 204 41.80 -25.72 -26.64
C SER A 204 42.53 -25.45 -27.95
N SER A 205 42.18 -24.36 -28.64
CA SER A 205 42.85 -23.94 -29.88
C SER A 205 44.33 -23.60 -29.64
N LEU A 206 44.65 -22.98 -28.51
CA LEU A 206 46.02 -22.71 -28.09
C LEU A 206 46.78 -24.03 -27.82
N ALA A 207 46.17 -24.98 -27.12
CA ALA A 207 46.75 -26.29 -26.86
C ALA A 207 47.06 -27.05 -28.16
N ASP A 208 46.16 -27.04 -29.13
CA ASP A 208 46.37 -27.61 -30.46
C ASP A 208 47.55 -26.95 -31.19
N GLY A 209 47.59 -25.60 -31.18
CA GLY A 209 48.68 -24.83 -31.78
C GLY A 209 50.02 -25.10 -31.11
N LEU A 210 50.05 -25.24 -29.78
CA LEU A 210 51.22 -25.62 -29.01
C LEU A 210 51.65 -27.06 -29.32
N GLY A 211 50.72 -27.99 -29.49
CA GLY A 211 51.02 -29.36 -29.92
C GLY A 211 51.70 -29.42 -31.29
N ALA A 212 51.21 -28.63 -32.25
CA ALA A 212 51.84 -28.49 -33.56
C ALA A 212 53.24 -27.87 -33.47
N LEU A 213 53.40 -26.81 -32.67
CA LEU A 213 54.69 -26.15 -32.45
C LEU A 213 55.69 -27.07 -31.75
N GLY A 214 55.25 -27.85 -30.74
CA GLY A 214 56.07 -28.81 -30.02
C GLY A 214 56.55 -29.96 -30.91
N THR A 215 55.68 -30.44 -31.81
CA THR A 215 56.05 -31.40 -32.85
C THR A 215 57.11 -30.82 -33.79
N GLY A 216 56.93 -29.56 -34.22
CA GLY A 216 57.91 -28.84 -35.04
C GLY A 216 59.25 -28.67 -34.35
N ALA A 217 59.26 -28.24 -33.08
CA ALA A 217 60.46 -28.08 -32.28
C ALA A 217 61.21 -29.41 -32.08
N SER A 218 60.48 -30.50 -31.79
CA SER A 218 61.05 -31.85 -31.71
C SER A 218 61.65 -32.32 -33.04
N GLY A 219 61.01 -31.96 -34.16
CA GLY A 219 61.51 -32.21 -35.51
C GLY A 219 62.81 -31.47 -35.80
N VAL A 220 62.89 -30.18 -35.47
CA VAL A 220 64.12 -29.38 -35.57
C VAL A 220 65.21 -29.97 -34.69
N ALA A 221 64.91 -30.31 -33.43
CA ALA A 221 65.88 -30.90 -32.52
C ALA A 221 66.48 -32.19 -33.09
N SER A 222 65.63 -33.08 -33.60
CA SER A 222 66.07 -34.35 -34.20
C SER A 222 66.87 -34.15 -35.48
N GLY A 223 66.44 -33.24 -36.36
CA GLY A 223 67.16 -32.89 -37.59
C GLY A 223 68.53 -32.28 -37.31
N SER A 224 68.62 -31.37 -36.34
CA SER A 224 69.87 -30.74 -35.92
C SER A 224 70.85 -31.74 -35.30
N ARG A 225 70.38 -32.73 -34.51
CA ARG A 225 71.24 -33.85 -34.07
C ARG A 225 71.78 -34.66 -35.25
N GLY A 226 70.94 -34.96 -36.25
CA GLY A 226 71.37 -35.64 -37.47
C GLY A 226 72.45 -34.86 -38.23
N ILE A 227 72.32 -33.53 -38.32
CA ILE A 227 73.36 -32.66 -38.90
C ILE A 227 74.64 -32.70 -38.05
N ALA A 228 74.52 -32.65 -36.73
CA ALA A 228 75.67 -32.70 -35.83
C ALA A 228 76.46 -34.01 -35.99
N ASP A 229 75.77 -35.15 -35.99
CA ASP A 229 76.37 -36.48 -36.18
C ASP A 229 77.02 -36.61 -37.56
N GLY A 230 76.33 -36.18 -38.62
CA GLY A 230 76.86 -36.20 -39.98
C GLY A 230 78.09 -35.31 -40.15
N ALA A 231 78.08 -34.12 -39.56
CA ALA A 231 79.22 -33.21 -39.57
C ALA A 231 80.41 -33.78 -38.78
N ALA A 232 80.19 -34.41 -37.63
CA ALA A 232 81.24 -35.07 -36.85
C ALA A 232 81.86 -36.26 -37.62
N GLN A 233 81.03 -37.04 -38.33
CA GLN A 233 81.52 -38.14 -39.17
C GLN A 233 82.35 -37.61 -40.35
N ALA A 234 81.87 -36.54 -41.01
CA ALA A 234 82.60 -35.91 -42.11
C ALA A 234 83.91 -35.27 -41.63
N ALA A 235 83.94 -34.66 -40.43
CA ALA A 235 85.15 -34.12 -39.81
C ALA A 235 86.19 -35.23 -39.58
N SER A 236 85.76 -36.38 -39.05
CA SER A 236 86.61 -37.55 -38.83
C SER A 236 87.21 -38.07 -40.15
N GLY A 237 86.40 -38.10 -41.22
CA GLY A 237 86.85 -38.46 -42.56
C GLY A 237 87.87 -37.46 -43.13
N ALA A 238 87.63 -36.16 -42.97
CA ALA A 238 88.53 -35.10 -43.41
C ALA A 238 89.87 -35.13 -42.64
N ALA A 239 89.85 -35.40 -41.32
CA ALA A 239 91.05 -35.58 -40.51
C ALA A 239 91.87 -36.81 -40.94
N SER A 240 91.19 -37.90 -41.29
CA SER A 240 91.83 -39.11 -41.83
C SER A 240 92.50 -38.83 -43.19
N LEU A 241 91.81 -38.10 -44.08
CA LEU A 241 92.35 -37.70 -45.38
C LEU A 241 93.54 -36.74 -45.22
N SER A 242 93.46 -35.81 -44.27
CA SER A 242 94.57 -34.90 -43.93
C SER A 242 95.81 -35.67 -43.49
N SER A 243 95.64 -36.63 -42.58
CA SER A 243 96.73 -37.50 -42.11
C SER A 243 97.33 -38.32 -43.25
N GLY A 244 96.50 -38.87 -44.14
CA GLY A 244 96.96 -39.60 -45.33
C GLY A 244 97.73 -38.72 -46.31
N ALA A 245 97.26 -37.49 -46.55
CA ALA A 245 97.93 -36.53 -47.40
C ALA A 245 99.27 -36.07 -46.83
N ALA A 246 99.37 -35.85 -45.51
CA ALA A 246 100.64 -35.57 -44.84
C ALA A 246 101.63 -36.74 -44.95
N GLY A 247 101.14 -37.98 -44.83
CA GLY A 247 101.95 -39.18 -45.07
C GLY A 247 102.47 -39.27 -46.50
N LEU A 248 101.62 -38.97 -47.49
CA LEU A 248 102.02 -38.90 -48.90
C LEU A 248 103.06 -37.80 -49.15
N ALA A 249 102.90 -36.63 -48.52
CA ALA A 249 103.85 -35.52 -48.63
C ALA A 249 105.23 -35.92 -48.11
N SER A 250 105.28 -36.51 -46.91
CA SER A 250 106.52 -37.03 -46.32
C SER A 250 107.19 -38.05 -47.23
N GLY A 251 106.45 -39.06 -47.70
CA GLY A 251 107.02 -40.10 -48.57
C GLY A 251 107.48 -39.57 -49.93
N ALA A 252 106.79 -38.57 -50.48
CA ALA A 252 107.21 -37.91 -51.72
C ALA A 252 108.46 -37.04 -51.52
N SER A 253 108.62 -36.40 -50.36
CA SER A 253 109.85 -35.69 -49.97
C SER A 253 111.03 -36.65 -49.83
N ASP A 254 110.84 -37.77 -49.12
CA ASP A 254 111.87 -38.81 -48.95
C ASP A 254 112.33 -39.37 -50.31
N LEU A 255 111.38 -39.59 -51.23
CA LEU A 255 111.69 -40.05 -52.58
C LEU A 255 112.40 -38.98 -53.41
N ALA A 256 112.04 -37.70 -53.26
CA ALA A 256 112.74 -36.59 -53.91
C ALA A 256 114.20 -36.51 -53.46
N ASP A 257 114.45 -36.60 -52.16
CA ASP A 257 115.80 -36.58 -51.59
C ASP A 257 116.63 -37.78 -52.04
N ALA A 258 116.05 -38.98 -52.01
CA ALA A 258 116.72 -40.20 -52.47
C ALA A 258 117.07 -40.13 -53.96
N THR A 259 116.15 -39.65 -54.81
CA THR A 259 116.40 -39.52 -56.26
C THR A 259 117.39 -38.41 -56.59
N ALA A 260 117.42 -37.32 -55.82
CA ALA A 260 118.46 -36.29 -55.91
C ALA A 260 119.85 -36.84 -55.54
N GLN A 261 119.94 -37.71 -54.52
CA GLN A 261 121.19 -38.40 -54.18
C GLN A 261 121.66 -39.34 -55.29
N VAL A 262 120.75 -40.09 -55.91
CA VAL A 262 121.06 -40.94 -57.08
C VAL A 262 121.56 -40.08 -58.25
N ALA A 263 120.92 -38.93 -58.51
CA ALA A 263 121.37 -38.00 -59.54
C ALA A 263 122.78 -37.47 -59.24
N ALA A 264 123.07 -37.06 -58.00
CA ALA A 264 124.40 -36.60 -57.61
C ALA A 264 125.48 -37.70 -57.77
N GLY A 265 125.15 -38.93 -57.41
CA GLY A 265 126.03 -40.10 -57.57
C GLY A 265 126.28 -40.45 -59.05
N ALA A 266 125.24 -40.41 -59.88
CA ALA A 266 125.34 -40.63 -61.32
C ALA A 266 126.17 -39.51 -61.99
N ALA A 267 126.02 -38.25 -61.59
CA ALA A 267 126.80 -37.13 -62.11
C ALA A 267 128.30 -37.24 -61.75
N SER A 268 128.57 -37.65 -60.51
CA SER A 268 129.94 -37.93 -60.05
C SER A 268 130.56 -39.09 -60.84
N SER A 269 129.78 -40.16 -61.07
CA SER A 269 130.20 -41.31 -61.85
C SER A 269 130.42 -40.96 -63.33
N ALA A 270 129.57 -40.11 -63.92
CA ALA A 270 129.73 -39.62 -65.30
C ALA A 270 131.03 -38.82 -65.43
N SER A 271 131.33 -37.97 -64.46
CA SER A 271 132.58 -37.19 -64.40
C SER A 271 133.80 -38.10 -64.31
N GLY A 272 133.75 -39.15 -63.48
CA GLY A 272 134.79 -40.18 -63.40
C GLY A 272 134.97 -40.96 -64.71
N ALA A 273 133.87 -41.35 -65.36
CA ALA A 273 133.90 -42.04 -66.66
C ALA A 273 134.52 -41.17 -67.76
N ARG A 274 134.24 -39.86 -67.80
CA ARG A 274 134.90 -38.91 -68.71
C ARG A 274 136.39 -38.77 -68.41
N ALA A 275 136.78 -38.67 -67.15
CA ALA A 275 138.19 -38.59 -66.76
C ALA A 275 138.96 -39.87 -67.15
N LEU A 276 138.32 -41.04 -66.99
CA LEU A 276 138.86 -42.31 -67.45
C LEU A 276 138.98 -42.35 -68.98
N ALA A 277 137.95 -41.93 -69.72
CA ALA A 277 137.98 -41.85 -71.18
C ALA A 277 139.12 -40.95 -71.67
N GLN A 278 139.28 -39.76 -71.09
CA GLN A 278 140.38 -38.84 -71.42
C GLN A 278 141.76 -39.46 -71.16
N SER A 279 141.93 -40.14 -70.03
CA SER A 279 143.17 -40.83 -69.67
C SER A 279 143.49 -41.99 -70.62
N LEU A 280 142.48 -42.79 -70.99
CA LEU A 280 142.62 -43.89 -71.95
C LEU A 280 142.94 -43.38 -73.36
N THR A 281 142.34 -42.27 -73.79
CA THR A 281 142.64 -41.62 -75.07
C THR A 281 144.07 -41.07 -75.09
N ALA A 282 144.52 -40.43 -74.01
CA ALA A 282 145.92 -40.00 -73.89
C ALA A 282 146.88 -41.21 -73.93
N LEU A 283 146.55 -42.29 -73.22
CA LEU A 283 147.35 -43.51 -73.19
C LEU A 283 147.36 -44.24 -74.55
N SER A 284 146.24 -44.27 -75.29
CA SER A 284 146.17 -44.88 -76.63
C SER A 284 147.02 -44.10 -77.65
N ALA A 285 147.05 -42.77 -77.55
CA ALA A 285 147.91 -41.91 -78.36
C ALA A 285 149.40 -42.15 -78.05
N SER A 286 149.78 -42.24 -76.76
CA SER A 286 151.14 -42.57 -76.35
C SER A 286 151.55 -44.00 -76.72
N CYS A 287 150.65 -44.98 -76.64
CA CYS A 287 150.86 -46.38 -77.09
C CYS A 287 151.27 -46.43 -78.56
N SER A 288 150.58 -45.65 -79.40
CA SER A 288 150.85 -45.56 -80.83
C SER A 288 152.20 -44.88 -81.11
N ALA A 289 152.54 -43.83 -80.35
CA ALA A 289 153.80 -43.11 -80.48
C ALA A 289 155.04 -43.90 -79.98
N ALA A 290 154.86 -44.79 -79.00
CA ALA A 290 155.93 -45.59 -78.40
C ALA A 290 156.19 -46.93 -79.11
N GLY A 291 155.52 -47.21 -80.24
CA GLY A 291 155.67 -48.46 -80.99
C GLY A 291 154.97 -49.69 -80.36
N GLY A 292 153.90 -49.48 -79.59
CA GLY A 292 153.08 -50.56 -79.03
C GLY A 292 152.36 -51.39 -80.09
N SER A 293 151.84 -52.57 -79.70
CA SER A 293 151.12 -53.44 -80.65
C SER A 293 149.79 -52.80 -81.09
N ALA A 294 149.51 -52.86 -82.39
CA ALA A 294 148.29 -52.26 -82.96
C ALA A 294 147.00 -52.80 -82.31
N ALA A 295 146.98 -54.09 -81.96
CA ALA A 295 145.84 -54.70 -81.28
C ALA A 295 145.61 -54.13 -79.86
N TYR A 296 146.68 -53.90 -79.09
CA TYR A 296 146.57 -53.32 -77.75
C TYR A 296 146.13 -51.85 -77.80
N CYS A 297 146.73 -51.03 -78.68
CA CYS A 297 146.32 -49.63 -78.80
C CYS A 297 144.85 -49.51 -79.29
N ALA A 298 144.38 -50.41 -80.15
CA ALA A 298 142.97 -50.47 -80.57
C ALA A 298 142.02 -50.85 -79.42
N GLN A 299 142.41 -51.77 -78.54
CA GLN A 299 141.62 -52.11 -77.34
C GLN A 299 141.51 -50.93 -76.37
N LEU A 300 142.58 -50.14 -76.20
CA LEU A 300 142.54 -48.91 -75.38
C LEU A 300 141.57 -47.86 -75.98
N ALA A 301 141.58 -47.68 -77.30
CA ALA A 301 140.65 -46.79 -77.97
C ALA A 301 139.18 -47.29 -77.89
N ALA A 302 138.95 -48.60 -77.97
CA ALA A 302 137.62 -49.17 -77.75
C ALA A 302 137.16 -48.97 -76.30
N ALA A 303 138.07 -49.13 -75.32
CA ALA A 303 137.78 -48.89 -73.91
C ALA A 303 137.47 -47.41 -73.61
N SER A 304 138.13 -46.46 -74.28
CA SER A 304 137.80 -45.04 -74.14
C SER A 304 136.40 -44.73 -74.71
N GLY A 305 136.04 -45.26 -75.89
CA GLY A 305 134.69 -45.13 -76.44
C GLY A 305 133.62 -45.78 -75.56
N GLY A 306 133.94 -46.90 -74.91
CA GLY A 306 133.08 -47.51 -73.89
C GLY A 306 132.88 -46.62 -72.67
N ALA A 307 133.94 -45.96 -72.19
CA ALA A 307 133.87 -45.01 -71.07
C ALA A 307 133.09 -43.74 -71.44
N GLU A 308 133.17 -43.25 -72.68
CA GLU A 308 132.33 -42.15 -73.18
C GLU A 308 130.85 -42.55 -73.26
N THR A 309 130.57 -43.75 -73.75
CA THR A 309 129.20 -44.30 -73.81
C THR A 309 128.60 -44.43 -72.41
N LEU A 310 129.40 -44.91 -71.44
CA LEU A 310 129.01 -44.97 -70.04
C LEU A 310 128.74 -43.56 -69.46
N ALA A 311 129.60 -42.59 -69.75
CA ALA A 311 129.39 -41.20 -69.32
C ALA A 311 128.08 -40.62 -69.87
N ALA A 312 127.79 -40.82 -71.16
CA ALA A 312 126.54 -40.37 -71.77
C ALA A 312 125.31 -41.07 -71.17
N GLY A 313 125.38 -42.38 -70.91
CA GLY A 313 124.32 -43.12 -70.23
C GLY A 313 124.07 -42.62 -68.80
N LEU A 314 125.13 -42.26 -68.08
CA LEU A 314 125.03 -41.66 -66.75
C LEU A 314 124.45 -40.24 -66.80
N ASP A 315 124.70 -39.46 -67.85
CA ASP A 315 124.05 -38.14 -68.04
C ASP A 315 122.54 -38.25 -68.34
N VAL A 316 122.12 -39.29 -69.05
CA VAL A 316 120.70 -39.59 -69.22
C VAL A 316 120.09 -39.98 -67.88
N LEU A 317 120.78 -40.80 -67.10
CA LEU A 317 120.33 -41.21 -65.76
C LEU A 317 120.23 -40.02 -64.80
N THR A 318 121.20 -39.10 -64.78
CA THR A 318 121.15 -37.88 -63.96
C THR A 318 119.95 -37.02 -64.34
N THR A 319 119.75 -36.77 -65.63
CA THR A 319 118.62 -35.97 -66.12
C THR A 319 117.28 -36.62 -65.74
N GLY A 320 117.15 -37.93 -65.95
CA GLY A 320 115.93 -38.67 -65.59
C GLY A 320 115.65 -38.64 -64.09
N THR A 321 116.67 -38.87 -63.26
CA THR A 321 116.53 -38.88 -61.78
C THR A 321 116.30 -37.50 -61.20
N SER A 322 116.91 -36.43 -61.73
CA SER A 322 116.57 -35.05 -61.37
C SER A 322 115.14 -34.66 -61.78
N GLY A 323 114.65 -35.16 -62.92
CA GLY A 323 113.26 -35.00 -63.34
C GLY A 323 112.29 -35.66 -62.37
N VAL A 324 112.57 -36.91 -61.96
CA VAL A 324 111.79 -37.61 -60.93
C VAL A 324 111.82 -36.83 -59.61
N ALA A 325 112.99 -36.39 -59.14
CA ALA A 325 113.12 -35.61 -57.90
C ALA A 325 112.27 -34.34 -57.91
N THR A 326 112.24 -33.62 -59.04
CA THR A 326 111.42 -32.41 -59.20
C THR A 326 109.92 -32.74 -59.18
N GLY A 327 109.53 -33.83 -59.86
CA GLY A 327 108.15 -34.30 -59.88
C GLY A 327 107.66 -34.73 -58.48
N THR A 328 108.48 -35.45 -57.72
CA THR A 328 108.14 -35.89 -56.36
C THR A 328 108.15 -34.74 -55.36
N ALA A 329 109.03 -33.74 -55.50
CA ALA A 329 108.95 -32.50 -54.72
C ALA A 329 107.66 -31.71 -54.99
N THR A 330 107.20 -31.69 -56.25
CA THR A 330 105.92 -31.06 -56.62
C THR A 330 104.73 -31.84 -56.05
N LEU A 331 104.79 -33.17 -56.07
CA LEU A 331 103.80 -34.03 -55.42
C LEU A 331 103.76 -33.79 -53.90
N ALA A 332 104.93 -33.66 -53.25
CA ALA A 332 105.03 -33.40 -51.81
C ALA A 332 104.31 -32.10 -51.43
N SER A 333 104.66 -30.98 -52.09
CA SER A 333 104.02 -29.68 -51.84
C SER A 333 102.50 -29.67 -52.11
N SER A 334 102.05 -30.39 -53.14
CA SER A 334 100.62 -30.53 -53.45
C SER A 334 99.90 -31.35 -52.38
N ALA A 335 100.53 -32.41 -51.88
CA ALA A 335 100.01 -33.24 -50.80
C ALA A 335 99.96 -32.48 -49.47
N ASP A 336 100.94 -31.62 -49.16
CA ASP A 336 100.89 -30.71 -48.00
C ASP A 336 99.73 -29.70 -48.09
N THR A 337 99.49 -29.17 -49.28
CA THR A 337 98.37 -28.26 -49.54
C THR A 337 97.03 -28.98 -49.31
N LEU A 338 96.91 -30.22 -49.81
CA LEU A 338 95.74 -31.06 -49.58
C LEU A 338 95.55 -31.39 -48.09
N ALA A 339 96.63 -31.73 -47.39
CA ALA A 339 96.61 -32.01 -45.95
C ALA A 339 96.12 -30.81 -45.15
N SER A 340 96.61 -29.61 -45.47
CA SER A 340 96.22 -28.36 -44.81
C SER A 340 94.75 -27.99 -45.09
N GLY A 341 94.31 -28.10 -46.36
CA GLY A 341 92.93 -27.80 -46.74
C GLY A 341 91.91 -28.75 -46.12
N THR A 342 92.25 -30.04 -46.02
CA THR A 342 91.40 -31.06 -45.39
C THR A 342 91.38 -30.93 -43.86
N ALA A 343 92.49 -30.53 -43.23
CA ALA A 343 92.50 -30.18 -41.81
C ALA A 343 91.58 -28.99 -41.51
N ALA A 344 91.66 -27.91 -42.31
CA ALA A 344 90.77 -26.75 -42.16
C ALA A 344 89.29 -27.14 -42.36
N THR A 345 89.01 -28.03 -43.30
CA THR A 345 87.66 -28.58 -43.53
C THR A 345 87.17 -29.39 -42.33
N ALA A 346 88.04 -30.20 -41.71
CA ALA A 346 87.71 -30.96 -40.51
C ALA A 346 87.32 -30.03 -39.34
N THR A 347 88.10 -28.99 -39.06
CA THR A 347 87.79 -28.00 -38.03
C THR A 347 86.48 -27.25 -38.30
N GLY A 348 86.21 -26.91 -39.56
CA GLY A 348 84.94 -26.28 -39.95
C GLY A 348 83.74 -27.20 -39.70
N LEU A 349 83.87 -28.48 -39.98
CA LEU A 349 82.84 -29.50 -39.74
C LEU A 349 82.63 -29.77 -38.24
N GLU A 350 83.69 -29.74 -37.43
CA GLU A 350 83.58 -29.80 -35.96
C GLU A 350 82.79 -28.61 -35.40
N THR A 351 83.06 -27.41 -35.93
CA THR A 351 82.33 -26.18 -35.55
C THR A 351 80.86 -26.26 -35.94
N LEU A 352 80.57 -26.77 -37.15
CA LEU A 352 79.21 -27.01 -37.61
C LEU A 352 78.50 -28.04 -36.72
N ALA A 353 79.19 -29.13 -36.34
CA ALA A 353 78.63 -30.16 -35.48
C ALA A 353 78.24 -29.59 -34.10
N ALA A 354 79.13 -28.81 -33.48
CA ALA A 354 78.86 -28.15 -32.21
C ALA A 354 77.69 -27.16 -32.29
N SER A 355 77.63 -26.36 -33.35
CA SER A 355 76.54 -25.39 -33.56
C SER A 355 75.19 -26.08 -33.79
N ALA A 356 75.19 -27.18 -34.54
CA ALA A 356 74.00 -27.99 -34.77
C ALA A 356 73.52 -28.67 -33.48
N ALA A 357 74.44 -29.16 -32.64
CA ALA A 357 74.09 -29.68 -31.31
C ALA A 357 73.45 -28.61 -30.42
N GLN A 358 74.01 -27.40 -30.40
CA GLN A 358 73.44 -26.28 -29.64
C GLN A 358 72.03 -25.89 -30.14
N LEU A 359 71.81 -25.90 -31.46
CA LEU A 359 70.48 -25.68 -32.03
C LEU A 359 69.50 -26.79 -31.63
N ALA A 360 69.96 -28.04 -31.59
CA ALA A 360 69.14 -29.17 -31.14
C ALA A 360 68.71 -29.03 -29.68
N ASP A 361 69.63 -28.62 -28.81
CA ASP A 361 69.36 -28.38 -27.39
C ASP A 361 68.39 -27.21 -27.19
N GLY A 362 68.57 -26.12 -27.93
CA GLY A 362 67.64 -24.99 -27.92
C GLY A 362 66.23 -25.37 -28.39
N ALA A 363 66.12 -26.16 -29.45
CA ALA A 363 64.83 -26.66 -29.92
C ALA A 363 64.18 -27.63 -28.92
N ALA A 364 64.95 -28.46 -28.23
CA ALA A 364 64.46 -29.32 -27.15
C ALA A 364 63.95 -28.48 -25.96
N ALA A 365 64.66 -27.43 -25.57
CA ALA A 365 64.22 -26.51 -24.51
C ALA A 365 62.93 -25.78 -24.88
N VAL A 366 62.78 -25.35 -26.14
CA VAL A 366 61.51 -24.80 -26.65
C VAL A 366 60.39 -25.83 -26.57
N SER A 367 60.63 -27.08 -26.98
CA SER A 367 59.65 -28.15 -26.86
C SER A 367 59.23 -28.43 -25.41
N GLN A 368 60.16 -28.33 -24.46
CA GLN A 368 59.88 -28.45 -23.03
C GLN A 368 58.99 -27.30 -22.54
N GLY A 369 59.36 -26.05 -22.84
CA GLY A 369 58.57 -24.88 -22.45
C GLY A 369 57.18 -24.85 -23.10
N ILE A 370 57.02 -25.38 -24.31
CA ILE A 370 55.71 -25.60 -24.93
C ILE A 370 54.87 -26.59 -24.11
N GLY A 371 55.48 -27.64 -23.56
CA GLY A 371 54.82 -28.55 -22.62
C GLY A 371 54.28 -27.80 -21.40
N ASP A 372 55.11 -26.97 -20.77
CA ASP A 372 54.70 -26.18 -19.60
C ASP A 372 53.53 -25.22 -19.92
N VAL A 373 53.56 -24.56 -21.09
CA VAL A 373 52.47 -23.67 -21.52
C VAL A 373 51.21 -24.47 -21.86
N SER A 374 51.35 -25.67 -22.45
CA SER A 374 50.22 -26.56 -22.74
C SER A 374 49.53 -27.05 -21.46
N ASP A 375 50.30 -27.38 -20.42
CA ASP A 375 49.78 -27.74 -19.10
C ASP A 375 49.04 -26.56 -18.45
N GLY A 376 49.58 -25.34 -18.61
CA GLY A 376 48.92 -24.10 -18.19
C GLY A 376 47.62 -23.82 -18.94
N ALA A 377 47.60 -24.04 -20.26
CA ALA A 377 46.39 -23.90 -21.08
C ALA A 377 45.33 -24.92 -20.68
N SER A 378 45.72 -26.17 -20.39
CA SER A 378 44.82 -27.21 -19.89
C SER A 378 44.24 -26.85 -18.52
N SER A 379 45.08 -26.32 -17.62
CA SER A 379 44.62 -25.85 -16.31
C SER A 379 43.64 -24.67 -16.41
N LEU A 380 43.85 -23.77 -17.39
CA LEU A 380 42.93 -22.68 -17.69
C LEU A 380 41.59 -23.22 -18.19
N ALA A 381 41.61 -24.18 -19.12
CA ALA A 381 40.42 -24.85 -19.65
C ALA A 381 39.60 -25.51 -18.53
N ASP A 382 40.26 -26.28 -17.65
CA ASP A 382 39.63 -26.90 -16.48
C ASP A 382 38.99 -25.85 -15.55
N GLY A 383 39.70 -24.74 -15.29
CA GLY A 383 39.20 -23.63 -14.48
C GLY A 383 37.99 -22.93 -15.12
N THR A 384 37.99 -22.74 -16.44
CA THR A 384 36.87 -22.14 -17.16
C THR A 384 35.67 -23.08 -17.25
N ALA A 385 35.88 -24.39 -17.37
CA ALA A 385 34.81 -25.37 -17.29
C ALA A 385 34.13 -25.37 -15.90
N GLN A 386 34.92 -25.23 -14.83
CA GLN A 386 34.38 -25.04 -13.47
C GLN A 386 33.62 -23.72 -13.34
N LEU A 387 34.14 -22.62 -13.89
CA LEU A 387 33.46 -21.33 -13.89
C LEU A 387 32.13 -21.38 -14.66
N ALA A 388 32.11 -22.01 -15.84
CA ALA A 388 30.89 -22.21 -16.63
C ALA A 388 29.85 -23.03 -15.86
N SER A 389 30.29 -24.11 -15.20
CA SER A 389 29.42 -24.94 -14.36
C SER A 389 28.86 -24.16 -13.16
N GLY A 390 29.69 -23.35 -12.51
CA GLY A 390 29.27 -22.47 -11.41
C GLY A 390 28.30 -21.38 -11.87
N ALA A 391 28.53 -20.81 -13.05
CA ALA A 391 27.63 -19.83 -13.66
C ALA A 391 26.28 -20.47 -14.02
N ALA A 392 26.26 -21.68 -14.59
CA ALA A 392 25.02 -22.42 -14.83
C ALA A 392 24.26 -22.72 -13.53
N GLY A 393 24.97 -23.10 -12.46
CA GLY A 393 24.36 -23.26 -11.14
C GLY A 393 23.82 -21.94 -10.56
N LEU A 394 24.48 -20.82 -10.84
CA LEU A 394 23.97 -19.50 -10.47
C LEU A 394 22.69 -19.15 -11.22
N THR A 395 22.64 -19.38 -12.54
CA THR A 395 21.44 -19.25 -13.38
C THR A 395 20.28 -20.08 -12.82
N GLU A 396 20.51 -21.34 -12.48
CA GLU A 396 19.48 -22.19 -11.87
C GLU A 396 18.99 -21.63 -10.53
N GLY A 397 19.91 -21.15 -9.69
CA GLY A 397 19.58 -20.52 -8.41
C GLY A 397 18.82 -19.19 -8.54
N THR A 398 19.19 -18.33 -9.50
CA THR A 398 18.52 -17.06 -9.77
C THR A 398 17.15 -17.26 -10.39
N GLY A 399 17.00 -18.25 -11.27
CA GLY A 399 15.70 -18.70 -11.78
C GLY A 399 14.78 -19.17 -10.66
N ALA A 400 15.28 -20.04 -9.77
CA ALA A 400 14.50 -20.49 -8.60
C ALA A 400 14.12 -19.34 -7.65
N LEU A 401 15.02 -18.37 -7.45
CA LEU A 401 14.72 -17.17 -6.67
C LEU A 401 13.65 -16.31 -7.34
N ALA A 402 13.74 -16.08 -8.65
CA ALA A 402 12.74 -15.32 -9.42
C ALA A 402 11.36 -15.99 -9.34
N ASP A 403 11.29 -17.31 -9.50
CA ASP A 403 10.05 -18.08 -9.35
C ASP A 403 9.48 -17.98 -7.92
N GLY A 404 10.35 -18.04 -6.91
CA GLY A 404 9.97 -17.85 -5.51
C GLY A 404 9.44 -16.44 -5.23
N LEU A 405 10.04 -15.41 -5.82
CA LEU A 405 9.57 -14.02 -5.72
C LEU A 405 8.25 -13.81 -6.45
N ALA A 406 8.06 -14.43 -7.61
CA ALA A 406 6.79 -14.40 -8.33
C ALA A 406 5.68 -15.06 -7.50
N GLN A 407 5.96 -16.19 -6.85
CA GLN A 407 5.03 -16.83 -5.93
C GLN A 407 4.75 -15.95 -4.70
N ALA A 408 5.77 -15.36 -4.09
CA ALA A 408 5.60 -14.43 -2.97
C ALA A 408 4.77 -13.21 -3.38
N SER A 409 4.97 -12.70 -4.60
CA SER A 409 4.21 -11.58 -5.16
C SER A 409 2.73 -11.96 -5.33
N ALA A 410 2.46 -13.17 -5.82
CA ALA A 410 1.11 -13.70 -5.93
C ALA A 410 0.45 -13.97 -4.56
N GLN A 411 1.24 -14.14 -3.50
CA GLN A 411 0.77 -14.37 -2.13
C GLN A 411 0.72 -13.09 -1.27
N VAL A 412 1.12 -11.93 -1.79
CA VAL A 412 0.92 -10.66 -1.08
C VAL A 412 -0.57 -10.54 -0.77
N PRO A 413 -0.96 -10.39 0.52
CA PRO A 413 -2.37 -10.40 0.91
C PRO A 413 -3.15 -9.33 0.13
N SER A 414 -4.01 -9.76 -0.80
CA SER A 414 -5.14 -8.96 -1.19
C SER A 414 -6.19 -9.17 -0.11
N TYR A 415 -6.66 -8.08 0.50
CA TYR A 415 -7.88 -8.17 1.29
C TYR A 415 -8.95 -8.80 0.41
N THR A 416 -9.54 -9.90 0.86
CA THR A 416 -10.72 -10.45 0.18
C THR A 416 -11.80 -9.37 0.14
N ASP A 417 -12.65 -9.34 -0.89
CA ASP A 417 -13.69 -8.31 -1.03
C ASP A 417 -14.54 -8.18 0.26
N ASP A 418 -14.74 -9.29 0.98
CA ASP A 418 -15.45 -9.34 2.26
C ASP A 418 -14.65 -8.69 3.41
N GLN A 419 -13.34 -8.92 3.50
CA GLN A 419 -12.48 -8.26 4.48
C GLN A 419 -12.32 -6.77 4.19
N ALA A 420 -12.15 -6.39 2.92
CA ALA A 420 -12.11 -4.99 2.50
C ALA A 420 -13.42 -4.27 2.84
N SER A 421 -14.57 -4.94 2.65
CA SER A 421 -15.89 -4.40 2.99
C SER A 421 -16.11 -4.29 4.50
N ALA A 422 -15.65 -5.27 5.29
CA ALA A 422 -15.71 -5.21 6.75
C ALA A 422 -14.83 -4.08 7.31
N MET A 423 -13.59 -3.94 6.82
CA MET A 423 -12.71 -2.84 7.20
C MET A 423 -13.27 -1.49 6.74
N ALA A 424 -13.81 -1.40 5.53
CA ALA A 424 -14.44 -0.18 5.03
C ALA A 424 -15.66 0.23 5.89
N THR A 425 -16.46 -0.74 6.34
CA THR A 425 -17.62 -0.47 7.21
C THR A 425 -17.17 0.01 8.58
N VAL A 426 -16.14 -0.61 9.15
CA VAL A 426 -15.62 -0.27 10.48
C VAL A 426 -14.83 1.05 10.47
N VAL A 427 -14.15 1.39 9.37
CA VAL A 427 -13.48 2.69 9.19
C VAL A 427 -14.49 3.81 8.92
N ALA A 428 -15.55 3.53 8.14
CA ALA A 428 -16.60 4.52 7.86
C ALA A 428 -17.47 4.83 9.08
N GLN A 429 -17.63 3.87 10.00
CA GLN A 429 -18.38 4.00 11.24
C GLN A 429 -17.62 3.33 12.39
N PRO A 430 -16.63 4.02 12.98
CA PRO A 430 -15.75 3.44 14.01
C PRO A 430 -16.46 3.22 15.35
N VAL A 431 -17.60 3.87 15.56
CA VAL A 431 -18.36 3.82 16.81
C VAL A 431 -19.78 3.36 16.58
N ALA A 432 -20.17 2.32 17.33
CA ALA A 432 -21.56 1.87 17.43
C ALA A 432 -22.17 2.46 18.70
N LEU A 433 -23.39 3.00 18.59
CA LEU A 433 -24.14 3.51 19.74
C LEU A 433 -25.31 2.58 20.02
N SER A 434 -25.25 1.87 21.14
CA SER A 434 -26.37 1.11 21.66
C SER A 434 -27.24 2.02 22.52
N SER A 435 -28.42 2.35 21.99
CA SER A 435 -29.40 3.15 22.72
C SER A 435 -30.36 2.19 23.43
N SER A 436 -30.34 2.19 24.76
CA SER A 436 -31.35 1.51 25.56
C SER A 436 -32.36 2.55 26.04
N SER A 437 -33.61 2.40 25.59
CA SER A 437 -34.73 3.21 26.07
C SER A 437 -35.80 2.25 26.57
N ASP A 438 -36.10 2.33 27.87
CA ASP A 438 -37.10 1.47 28.50
C ASP A 438 -38.47 1.85 27.93
N SER A 439 -39.03 0.99 27.08
CA SER A 439 -40.05 1.33 26.09
C SER A 439 -41.47 1.45 26.67
N SER A 440 -41.66 2.31 27.67
CA SER A 440 -42.98 2.74 28.15
C SER A 440 -43.51 3.99 27.44
N ALA A 441 -42.79 4.48 26.41
CA ALA A 441 -42.99 5.73 25.66
C ALA A 441 -44.37 5.93 24.96
N GLY A 442 -45.31 4.99 25.07
CA GLY A 442 -46.67 5.16 24.55
C GLY A 442 -47.56 6.11 25.37
N GLY A 443 -47.25 6.30 26.67
CA GLY A 443 -48.11 7.04 27.60
C GLY A 443 -48.25 8.53 27.28
N TRP A 444 -47.12 9.18 26.99
CA TRP A 444 -47.10 10.60 26.63
C TRP A 444 -47.87 10.88 25.32
N GLY A 445 -47.58 10.11 24.26
CA GLY A 445 -48.25 10.28 22.96
C GLY A 445 -49.77 10.11 23.05
N ALA A 446 -50.24 9.13 23.84
CA ALA A 446 -51.65 8.92 24.10
C ALA A 446 -52.29 10.13 24.82
N ALA A 447 -51.61 10.68 25.83
CA ALA A 447 -52.07 11.87 26.55
C ALA A 447 -52.15 13.12 25.64
N ALA A 448 -51.17 13.30 24.74
CA ALA A 448 -51.13 14.44 23.82
C ALA A 448 -52.32 14.42 22.86
N ILE A 449 -52.58 13.23 22.29
CA ILE A 449 -53.72 13.02 21.39
C ILE A 449 -55.03 13.29 22.13
N LEU A 450 -55.21 12.77 23.35
CA LEU A 450 -56.42 13.04 24.15
C LEU A 450 -56.59 14.53 24.41
N THR A 451 -55.54 15.23 24.81
CA THR A 451 -55.60 16.65 25.15
C THR A 451 -56.08 17.48 23.95
N ILE A 452 -55.52 17.23 22.77
CA ILE A 452 -55.91 17.93 21.52
C ILE A 452 -57.35 17.58 21.13
N VAL A 453 -57.69 16.28 21.10
CA VAL A 453 -59.01 15.81 20.67
C VAL A 453 -60.11 16.36 21.59
N LEU A 454 -59.94 16.27 22.90
CA LEU A 454 -60.91 16.74 23.89
C LEU A 454 -61.09 18.26 23.84
N TRP A 455 -60.01 19.02 23.59
CA TRP A 455 -60.08 20.48 23.47
C TRP A 455 -60.83 20.93 22.20
N LEU A 456 -60.67 20.20 21.10
CA LEU A 456 -61.39 20.48 19.86
C LEU A 456 -62.87 20.07 19.94
N GLY A 457 -63.21 19.11 20.79
CA GLY A 457 -64.57 18.58 20.90
C GLY A 457 -65.68 19.62 21.08
N PRO A 458 -65.53 20.57 22.03
CA PRO A 458 -66.47 21.66 22.21
C PRO A 458 -66.68 22.55 20.97
N LEU A 459 -65.81 22.53 19.96
CA LEU A 459 -66.01 23.26 18.70
C LEU A 459 -67.28 22.81 17.96
N THR A 460 -67.66 21.54 18.13
CA THR A 460 -68.91 20.99 17.57
C THR A 460 -70.15 21.75 18.08
N VAL A 461 -70.10 22.32 19.30
CA VAL A 461 -71.17 23.17 19.85
C VAL A 461 -71.43 24.41 18.97
N TRP A 462 -70.40 24.94 18.32
CA TRP A 462 -70.54 26.04 17.36
C TRP A 462 -71.11 25.58 16.01
N ALA A 463 -70.77 24.37 15.56
CA ALA A 463 -71.31 23.76 14.34
C ALA A 463 -72.78 23.35 14.48
N THR A 464 -73.20 22.78 15.62
CA THR A 464 -74.59 22.39 15.89
C THR A 464 -75.50 23.57 16.24
N GLY A 465 -74.99 24.80 16.08
CA GLY A 465 -75.71 26.01 16.40
C GLY A 465 -76.94 26.20 15.51
N ARG A 466 -78.09 25.70 15.97
CA ARG A 466 -79.30 26.53 15.90
C ARG A 466 -78.87 27.86 16.47
N ARG A 467 -78.75 28.89 15.63
CA ARG A 467 -78.84 30.28 16.12
C ARG A 467 -80.01 30.21 17.08
N ALA A 468 -79.82 30.58 18.34
CA ALA A 468 -80.96 30.85 19.20
C ALA A 468 -81.67 32.03 18.50
N GLY A 469 -82.49 31.70 17.49
CA GLY A 469 -83.30 32.62 16.77
C GLY A 469 -84.13 33.20 17.87
N THR A 470 -83.87 34.48 18.13
CA THR A 470 -84.46 35.32 19.17
C THR A 470 -85.96 35.52 18.95
N ALA A 471 -86.65 34.54 18.37
CA ALA A 471 -88.07 34.49 18.13
C ALA A 471 -88.70 33.18 18.69
N ALA A 472 -88.01 32.04 18.66
CA ALA A 472 -88.63 30.74 19.02
C ALA A 472 -88.49 30.36 20.50
N VAL A 473 -87.48 30.87 21.21
CA VAL A 473 -87.27 30.60 22.66
C VAL A 473 -87.92 31.66 23.56
N LEU A 474 -88.37 32.78 22.98
CA LEU A 474 -89.02 33.87 23.71
C LEU A 474 -90.54 33.67 23.95
N ALA A 475 -91.11 32.56 23.46
CA ALA A 475 -92.54 32.27 23.62
C ALA A 475 -92.88 31.39 24.84
N THR A 476 -91.88 31.01 25.66
CA THR A 476 -92.10 30.19 26.88
C THR A 476 -91.54 30.87 28.13
N PRO A 477 -92.30 31.02 29.23
CA PRO A 477 -91.81 31.57 30.49
C PRO A 477 -90.95 30.53 31.21
N ALA A 478 -89.68 30.40 30.83
CA ALA A 478 -88.73 29.49 31.48
C ALA A 478 -87.70 30.26 32.31
N SER A 479 -87.41 29.78 33.52
CA SER A 479 -86.38 30.37 34.39
C SER A 479 -84.97 30.16 33.83
N ALA A 480 -84.05 31.09 34.12
CA ALA A 480 -82.65 31.05 33.67
C ALA A 480 -81.93 29.72 34.01
N ARG A 481 -82.32 29.04 35.10
CA ARG A 481 -81.83 27.70 35.46
C ARG A 481 -82.30 26.61 34.51
N ARG A 482 -83.54 26.67 34.02
CA ARG A 482 -84.09 25.67 33.10
C ARG A 482 -83.48 25.82 31.70
N ILE A 483 -83.29 27.06 31.26
CA ILE A 483 -82.67 27.39 29.97
C ILE A 483 -81.17 27.01 29.97
N SER A 484 -80.43 27.36 31.02
CA SER A 484 -79.02 26.93 31.11
C SER A 484 -78.87 25.41 31.17
N ARG A 485 -79.78 24.69 31.84
CA ARG A 485 -79.80 23.21 31.84
C ARG A 485 -80.14 22.61 30.49
N SER A 486 -81.06 23.19 29.72
CA SER A 486 -81.39 22.68 28.38
C SER A 486 -80.27 22.92 27.37
N LEU A 487 -79.46 23.97 27.54
CA LEU A 487 -78.27 24.21 26.70
C LEU A 487 -77.06 23.35 27.09
N THR A 488 -76.84 23.12 28.39
CA THR A 488 -75.66 22.39 28.88
C THR A 488 -75.79 20.87 28.74
N ARG A 489 -76.98 20.30 28.94
CA ARG A 489 -77.21 18.85 28.85
C ARG A 489 -76.76 18.21 27.53
N PRO A 490 -77.17 18.68 26.33
CA PRO A 490 -76.75 18.05 25.09
C PRO A 490 -75.24 18.20 24.84
N ALA A 491 -74.64 19.33 25.22
CA ALA A 491 -73.21 19.56 25.07
C ALA A 491 -72.36 18.66 25.98
N LEU A 492 -72.80 18.44 27.23
CA LEU A 492 -72.12 17.55 28.17
C LEU A 492 -72.20 16.08 27.74
N LEU A 493 -73.36 15.64 27.21
CA LEU A 493 -73.51 14.27 26.70
C LEU A 493 -72.61 14.02 25.48
N LEU A 494 -72.54 15.00 24.57
CA LEU A 494 -71.68 14.91 23.39
C LEU A 494 -70.19 14.91 23.78
N ALA A 495 -69.80 15.77 24.72
CA ALA A 495 -68.43 15.84 25.24
C ALA A 495 -68.01 14.54 25.94
N ALA A 496 -68.90 13.95 26.75
CA ALA A 496 -68.66 12.65 27.40
C ALA A 496 -68.56 11.51 26.37
N ALA A 497 -69.43 11.48 25.37
CA ALA A 497 -69.38 10.48 24.30
C ALA A 497 -68.08 10.58 23.49
N GLN A 498 -67.64 11.80 23.19
CA GLN A 498 -66.36 12.03 22.51
C GLN A 498 -65.17 11.59 23.37
N ALA A 499 -65.19 11.84 24.67
CA ALA A 499 -64.11 11.43 25.57
C ALA A 499 -63.96 9.90 25.63
N VAL A 500 -65.07 9.17 25.75
CA VAL A 500 -65.06 7.71 25.73
C VAL A 500 -64.58 7.19 24.38
N ALA A 501 -65.06 7.76 23.27
CA ALA A 501 -64.63 7.36 21.94
C ALA A 501 -63.12 7.57 21.72
N ALA A 502 -62.57 8.71 22.18
CA ALA A 502 -61.15 9.02 22.05
C ALA A 502 -60.26 7.99 22.79
N VAL A 503 -60.63 7.61 24.01
CA VAL A 503 -59.88 6.60 24.78
C VAL A 503 -60.03 5.19 24.19
N VAL A 504 -61.21 4.82 23.68
CA VAL A 504 -61.42 3.52 23.01
C VAL A 504 -60.58 3.40 21.74
N VAL A 505 -60.50 4.47 20.94
CA VAL A 505 -59.65 4.50 19.74
C VAL A 505 -58.18 4.33 20.10
N LEU A 506 -57.71 4.94 21.18
CA LEU A 506 -56.33 4.76 21.65
C LEU A 506 -56.07 3.34 22.14
N ALA A 507 -56.98 2.76 22.92
CA ALA A 507 -56.87 1.37 23.34
C ALA A 507 -56.87 0.40 22.14
N TRP A 508 -57.61 0.71 21.07
CA TRP A 508 -57.60 -0.07 19.83
C TRP A 508 -56.30 0.09 19.03
N SER A 509 -55.61 1.23 19.14
CA SER A 509 -54.34 1.49 18.46
C SER A 509 -53.12 0.77 19.06
N GLY A 510 -53.32 -0.05 20.10
CA GLY A 510 -52.26 -0.86 20.70
C GLY A 510 -51.39 -0.13 21.73
N THR A 511 -51.81 1.05 22.21
CA THR A 511 -51.09 1.77 23.27
C THR A 511 -51.32 1.12 24.64
N THR A 512 -50.24 0.83 25.36
CA THR A 512 -50.30 0.25 26.70
C THR A 512 -50.78 1.31 27.71
N LEU A 513 -52.00 1.14 28.22
CA LEU A 513 -52.59 2.06 29.20
C LEU A 513 -52.52 1.44 30.60
N SER A 514 -51.77 2.06 31.52
CA SER A 514 -51.61 1.54 32.88
C SER A 514 -52.91 1.59 33.71
N ALA A 515 -53.75 2.61 33.51
CA ALA A 515 -55.01 2.77 34.24
C ALA A 515 -56.17 3.25 33.33
N PRO A 516 -56.73 2.40 32.44
CA PRO A 516 -57.70 2.81 31.42
C PRO A 516 -59.00 3.37 32.02
N LEU A 517 -59.45 2.83 33.16
CA LEU A 517 -60.69 3.26 33.81
C LEU A 517 -60.54 4.64 34.48
N ALA A 518 -59.38 4.94 35.04
CA ALA A 518 -59.08 6.25 35.60
C ALA A 518 -58.89 7.30 34.48
N LEU A 519 -58.21 6.91 33.39
CA LEU A 519 -58.00 7.77 32.22
C LEU A 519 -59.32 8.15 31.54
N THR A 520 -60.25 7.21 31.39
CA THR A 520 -61.60 7.52 30.85
C THR A 520 -62.38 8.48 31.74
N ALA A 521 -62.35 8.29 33.07
CA ALA A 521 -63.02 9.18 34.01
C ALA A 521 -62.44 10.60 33.97
N LEU A 522 -61.10 10.72 33.94
CA LEU A 522 -60.41 12.00 33.81
C LEU A 522 -60.72 12.68 32.47
N SER A 523 -60.75 11.93 31.37
CA SER A 523 -61.08 12.44 30.03
C SER A 523 -62.52 12.97 29.95
N VAL A 524 -63.49 12.29 30.59
CA VAL A 524 -64.88 12.77 30.68
C VAL A 524 -64.96 14.06 31.50
N LEU A 525 -64.21 14.16 32.60
CA LEU A 525 -64.12 15.37 33.40
C LEU A 525 -63.54 16.54 32.59
N ALA A 526 -62.44 16.31 31.88
CA ALA A 526 -61.79 17.31 31.03
C ALA A 526 -62.71 17.77 29.90
N ALA A 527 -63.34 16.84 29.17
CA ALA A 527 -64.29 17.17 28.12
C ALA A 527 -65.48 17.99 28.64
N ALA A 528 -66.00 17.65 29.82
CA ALA A 528 -67.07 18.42 30.48
C ALA A 528 -66.60 19.83 30.85
N ALA A 529 -65.40 19.98 31.41
CA ALA A 529 -64.81 21.26 31.75
C ALA A 529 -64.61 22.15 30.52
N PHE A 530 -64.02 21.60 29.45
CA PHE A 530 -63.81 22.32 28.19
C PHE A 530 -65.13 22.70 27.52
N ALA A 531 -66.14 21.82 27.54
CA ALA A 531 -67.47 22.11 27.00
C ALA A 531 -68.18 23.24 27.77
N LEU A 532 -68.09 23.24 29.11
CA LEU A 532 -68.65 24.31 29.94
C LEU A 532 -67.92 25.64 29.72
N LEU A 533 -66.60 25.59 29.54
CA LEU A 533 -65.79 26.78 29.25
C LEU A 533 -66.16 27.38 27.88
N ALA A 534 -66.24 26.56 26.84
CA ALA A 534 -66.68 26.95 25.50
C ALA A 534 -68.08 27.57 25.50
N LEU A 535 -69.05 26.94 26.19
CA LEU A 535 -70.40 27.48 26.36
C LEU A 535 -70.41 28.80 27.16
N GLY A 536 -69.58 28.88 28.19
CA GLY A 536 -69.39 30.09 29.00
C GLY A 536 -68.89 31.25 28.16
N PHE A 537 -67.85 31.04 27.35
CA PHE A 537 -67.31 32.03 26.42
C PHE A 537 -68.34 32.43 25.36
N ARG A 538 -69.07 31.47 24.80
CA ARG A 538 -70.13 31.75 23.82
C ARG A 538 -71.22 32.65 24.38
N ALA A 539 -71.62 32.43 25.64
CA ALA A 539 -72.60 33.26 26.31
C ALA A 539 -72.04 34.65 26.70
N SER A 540 -70.79 34.73 27.16
CA SER A 540 -70.18 35.95 27.69
C SER A 540 -69.68 36.91 26.60
N LEU A 541 -68.97 36.39 25.59
CA LEU A 541 -68.27 37.16 24.56
C LEU A 541 -69.01 37.19 23.21
N GLY A 542 -70.09 36.42 23.07
CA GLY A 542 -70.92 36.38 21.87
C GLY A 542 -70.10 36.04 20.63
N ARG A 543 -70.00 36.97 19.69
CA ARG A 543 -69.27 36.78 18.42
C ARG A 543 -67.75 36.63 18.57
N TYR A 544 -67.16 37.09 19.67
CA TYR A 544 -65.71 36.98 19.92
C TYR A 544 -65.33 35.71 20.70
N ALA A 545 -66.30 34.88 21.08
CA ALA A 545 -66.08 33.70 21.90
C ALA A 545 -65.16 32.65 21.25
N LEU A 546 -65.31 32.46 19.93
CA LEU A 546 -64.49 31.51 19.18
C LEU A 546 -63.02 31.97 19.16
N ALA A 547 -62.79 33.26 18.95
CA ALA A 547 -61.44 33.85 18.95
C ALA A 547 -60.77 33.76 20.33
N ALA A 548 -61.52 33.98 21.43
CA ALA A 548 -60.98 33.82 22.79
C ALA A 548 -60.67 32.36 23.14
N TYR A 549 -61.52 31.40 22.72
CA TYR A 549 -61.29 29.97 22.93
C TYR A 549 -60.09 29.47 22.10
N ALA A 550 -59.97 29.92 20.85
CA ALA A 550 -58.83 29.62 19.98
C ALA A 550 -57.52 30.26 20.50
N GLY A 551 -57.57 31.49 21.02
CA GLY A 551 -56.41 32.14 21.64
C GLY A 551 -55.92 31.40 22.88
N LEU A 552 -56.84 30.89 23.71
CA LEU A 552 -56.49 30.04 24.85
C LEU A 552 -55.90 28.69 24.41
N ALA A 553 -56.37 28.12 23.30
CA ALA A 553 -55.80 26.91 22.71
C ALA A 553 -54.34 27.11 22.27
N LEU A 554 -54.05 28.25 21.62
CA LEU A 554 -52.69 28.60 21.18
C LEU A 554 -51.74 28.84 22.35
N LEU A 555 -52.22 29.48 23.43
CA LEU A 555 -51.47 29.64 24.67
C LEU A 555 -51.15 28.28 25.34
N GLN A 556 -52.10 27.35 25.31
CA GLN A 556 -51.87 26.01 25.85
C GLN A 556 -50.90 25.20 25.00
N MET A 557 -50.96 25.30 23.67
CA MET A 557 -49.96 24.64 22.82
C MET A 557 -48.54 25.15 23.07
N ALA A 558 -48.36 26.44 23.35
CA ALA A 558 -47.06 27.02 23.69
C ALA A 558 -46.50 26.56 25.05
N THR A 559 -47.32 25.90 25.88
CA THR A 559 -46.95 25.42 27.23
C THR A 559 -47.03 23.90 27.38
N LEU A 560 -47.35 23.15 26.32
CA LEU A 560 -47.35 21.68 26.34
C LEU A 560 -45.92 21.16 26.43
N THR A 561 -45.65 20.42 27.51
CA THR A 561 -44.35 19.97 28.04
C THR A 561 -43.75 18.74 27.35
N GLY A 562 -44.16 18.45 26.12
CA GLY A 562 -43.98 17.11 25.58
C GLY A 562 -43.10 16.91 24.35
N VAL A 563 -42.72 18.00 23.69
CA VAL A 563 -41.84 17.93 22.51
C VAL A 563 -40.41 18.36 22.85
N LEU A 564 -40.23 19.15 23.92
CA LEU A 564 -38.94 19.65 24.41
C LEU A 564 -38.99 19.75 25.95
N PRO A 565 -37.86 19.52 26.66
CA PRO A 565 -37.81 19.59 28.12
C PRO A 565 -38.31 20.94 28.64
N VAL A 566 -39.06 20.96 29.75
CA VAL A 566 -39.63 22.20 30.33
C VAL A 566 -38.56 23.23 30.73
N GLN A 567 -37.33 22.77 30.92
CA GLN A 567 -36.12 23.48 31.27
C GLN A 567 -35.67 24.43 30.15
N THR A 568 -36.03 24.11 28.90
CA THR A 568 -35.75 24.97 27.75
C THR A 568 -36.82 26.04 27.53
N ALA A 569 -37.87 26.11 28.37
CA ALA A 569 -38.97 27.08 28.19
C ALA A 569 -38.66 28.43 28.83
N PRO A 570 -39.09 29.57 28.22
CA PRO A 570 -39.01 30.87 28.87
C PRO A 570 -39.70 30.87 30.24
N ALA A 571 -39.02 31.35 31.29
CA ALA A 571 -39.49 31.31 32.69
C ALA A 571 -40.98 31.67 32.93
N PRO A 572 -41.58 32.72 32.33
CA PRO A 572 -42.99 33.04 32.55
C PRO A 572 -43.96 32.01 31.91
N LEU A 573 -43.56 31.29 30.86
CA LEU A 573 -44.38 30.22 30.26
C LEU A 573 -44.35 28.95 31.10
N GLY A 574 -43.19 28.59 31.65
CA GLY A 574 -43.04 27.44 32.56
C GLY A 574 -43.93 27.59 33.80
N ALA A 575 -43.98 28.78 34.40
CA ALA A 575 -44.85 29.06 35.55
C ALA A 575 -46.35 28.95 35.22
N LEU A 576 -46.78 29.41 34.04
CA LEU A 576 -48.18 29.37 33.59
C LEU A 576 -48.66 27.97 33.20
N ALA A 577 -47.75 27.08 32.79
CA ALA A 577 -48.09 25.73 32.36
C ALA A 577 -48.86 24.94 33.42
N SER A 578 -48.51 25.08 34.70
CA SER A 578 -49.19 24.38 35.81
C SER A 578 -50.65 24.80 36.06
N LEU A 579 -51.06 25.99 35.58
CA LEU A 579 -52.37 26.61 35.86
C LEU A 579 -53.40 26.41 34.73
N LEU A 580 -52.95 25.95 33.57
CA LEU A 580 -53.79 25.78 32.39
C LEU A 580 -54.52 24.42 32.43
N PRO A 581 -55.78 24.35 31.96
CA PRO A 581 -56.60 23.16 32.15
C PRO A 581 -56.25 22.01 31.20
N ALA A 582 -55.66 22.29 30.02
CA ALA A 582 -55.22 21.24 29.10
C ALA A 582 -53.87 20.65 29.47
N THR A 583 -52.93 21.47 29.95
CA THR A 583 -51.63 21.02 30.46
C THR A 583 -51.79 20.19 31.73
N ALA A 584 -52.61 20.66 32.68
CA ALA A 584 -52.91 19.88 33.89
C ALA A 584 -53.61 18.53 33.58
N PHE A 585 -54.45 18.48 32.53
CA PHE A 585 -55.01 17.22 32.05
C PHE A 585 -53.94 16.33 31.40
N MET A 586 -53.08 16.91 30.55
CA MET A 586 -52.00 16.23 29.85
C MET A 586 -51.05 15.51 30.83
N ASP A 587 -50.58 16.21 31.86
CA ASP A 587 -49.63 15.66 32.85
C ASP A 587 -50.25 14.53 33.71
N ALA A 588 -51.54 14.64 34.04
CA ALA A 588 -52.25 13.57 34.75
C ALA A 588 -52.67 12.42 33.82
N ALA A 589 -52.88 12.70 32.53
CA ALA A 589 -53.20 11.68 31.54
C ALA A 589 -51.96 10.87 31.15
N SER A 590 -50.78 11.49 31.03
CA SER A 590 -49.52 10.79 30.75
C SER A 590 -49.20 9.81 31.87
N SER A 591 -49.39 10.21 33.12
CA SER A 591 -49.17 9.31 34.26
C SER A 591 -50.13 8.12 34.33
N LEU A 592 -51.42 8.36 34.08
CA LEU A 592 -52.40 7.28 33.99
C LEU A 592 -52.20 6.39 32.75
N ALA A 593 -51.52 6.90 31.72
CA ALA A 593 -51.14 6.17 30.53
C ALA A 593 -49.77 5.47 30.64
N GLY A 594 -49.11 5.53 31.82
CA GLY A 594 -47.93 4.72 32.15
C GLY A 594 -46.63 5.48 32.41
N ASP A 595 -46.68 6.81 32.50
CA ASP A 595 -45.50 7.65 32.76
C ASP A 595 -45.35 8.00 34.27
N PRO A 596 -44.25 7.64 34.95
CA PRO A 596 -44.09 7.90 36.39
C PRO A 596 -43.92 9.40 36.75
N THR A 597 -43.69 10.29 35.79
CA THR A 597 -43.31 11.69 36.02
C THR A 597 -44.50 12.65 36.24
N GLY A 598 -45.74 12.17 36.16
CA GLY A 598 -46.92 13.03 36.21
C GLY A 598 -47.21 13.68 37.57
N ASN A 599 -47.56 14.96 37.53
CA ASN A 599 -48.02 15.72 38.69
C ASN A 599 -49.25 15.08 39.36
N SER A 600 -49.47 15.31 40.66
CA SER A 600 -50.53 14.61 41.40
C SER A 600 -51.92 14.73 40.72
N LEU A 601 -52.58 13.59 40.51
CA LEU A 601 -53.93 13.48 39.93
C LEU A 601 -54.96 14.41 40.61
N ALA A 602 -54.73 14.73 41.89
CA ALA A 602 -55.52 15.69 42.64
C ALA A 602 -55.45 17.13 42.07
N VAL A 603 -54.25 17.59 41.69
CA VAL A 603 -54.04 18.95 41.13
C VAL A 603 -54.79 19.10 39.80
N ALA A 604 -54.73 18.09 38.94
CA ALA A 604 -55.45 18.08 37.67
C ALA A 604 -56.97 18.16 37.85
N ILE A 605 -57.54 17.36 38.75
CA ILE A 605 -58.98 17.39 39.04
C ILE A 605 -59.41 18.76 39.56
N VAL A 606 -58.65 19.35 40.49
CA VAL A 606 -58.94 20.68 41.04
C VAL A 606 -58.91 21.74 39.94
N CYS A 607 -57.90 21.72 39.07
CA CYS A 607 -57.77 22.65 37.95
C CYS A 607 -58.95 22.53 36.97
N LEU A 608 -59.29 21.31 36.54
CA LEU A 608 -60.39 21.06 35.61
C LEU A 608 -61.76 21.48 36.18
N VAL A 609 -62.01 21.18 37.46
CA VAL A 609 -63.24 21.57 38.14
C VAL A 609 -63.33 23.10 38.26
N ALA A 610 -62.23 23.79 38.57
CA ALA A 610 -62.19 25.24 38.66
C ALA A 610 -62.52 25.92 37.32
N TRP A 611 -61.94 25.45 36.21
CA TRP A 611 -62.21 25.96 34.88
C TRP A 611 -63.63 25.63 34.38
N GLY A 612 -64.13 24.43 34.67
CA GLY A 612 -65.52 24.06 34.39
C GLY A 612 -66.53 24.92 35.18
N ALA A 613 -66.24 25.19 36.46
CA ALA A 613 -67.03 26.08 37.30
C ALA A 613 -67.05 27.50 36.75
N LEU A 614 -65.89 28.04 36.33
CA LEU A 614 -65.78 29.35 35.68
C LEU A 614 -66.67 29.43 34.43
N GLY A 615 -66.58 28.46 33.52
CA GLY A 615 -67.43 28.37 32.33
C GLY A 615 -68.92 28.37 32.66
N SER A 616 -69.33 27.59 33.66
CA SER A 616 -70.72 27.51 34.11
C SER A 616 -71.25 28.84 34.70
N VAL A 617 -70.41 29.56 35.44
CA VAL A 617 -70.75 30.87 36.03
C VAL A 617 -70.92 31.92 34.94
N LEU A 618 -70.03 31.95 33.94
CA LEU A 618 -70.11 32.85 32.79
C LEU A 618 -71.42 32.63 32.01
N LEU A 619 -71.81 31.38 31.79
CA LEU A 619 -73.07 31.02 31.14
C LEU A 619 -74.29 31.52 31.93
N ARG A 620 -74.37 31.19 33.23
CA ARG A 620 -75.51 31.56 34.08
C ARG A 620 -75.69 33.07 34.22
N ARG A 621 -74.59 33.81 34.41
CA ARG A 621 -74.62 35.28 34.54
C ARG A 621 -75.20 35.97 33.31
N ARG A 622 -74.97 35.41 32.11
CA ARG A 622 -75.49 35.99 30.87
C ARG A 622 -76.93 35.62 30.60
N VAL A 623 -77.34 34.37 30.85
CA VAL A 623 -78.75 33.95 30.72
C VAL A 623 -79.66 34.75 31.67
N ALA A 624 -79.16 35.17 32.83
CA ALA A 624 -79.91 36.00 33.78
C ALA A 624 -80.08 37.48 33.36
N LYS A 625 -79.28 37.98 32.40
CA LYS A 625 -79.29 39.40 31.97
C LYS A 625 -80.13 39.69 30.71
N VAL A 626 -80.83 38.69 30.16
CA VAL A 626 -81.70 38.88 28.98
C VAL A 626 -83.10 39.29 29.45
N ASP A 627 -83.43 40.58 29.40
CA ASP A 627 -84.76 41.12 29.73
C ASP A 627 -85.80 40.72 28.67
N LEU A 628 -86.88 40.05 29.10
CA LEU A 628 -88.01 39.67 28.26
C LEU A 628 -89.04 40.83 28.16
N PRO A 629 -89.57 41.20 26.97
CA PRO A 629 -90.60 42.22 26.86
C PRO A 629 -91.95 41.76 27.46
N ARG A 630 -92.58 42.58 28.30
CA ARG A 630 -93.92 42.33 28.90
C ARG A 630 -95.05 42.64 27.89
N PRO A 631 -96.11 41.81 27.77
CA PRO A 631 -97.23 42.07 26.85
C PRO A 631 -98.17 43.18 27.35
N ARG A 632 -98.63 44.05 26.44
CA ARG A 632 -99.66 45.09 26.66
C ARG A 632 -101.07 44.51 26.45
N SER A 633 -101.97 44.65 27.42
CA SER A 633 -103.39 44.27 27.35
C SER A 633 -104.24 45.35 26.67
N ARG A 634 -105.06 44.98 25.69
CA ARG A 634 -106.15 45.79 25.11
C ARG A 634 -107.44 44.96 25.20
N ALA A 635 -108.42 45.39 26.00
CA ALA A 635 -109.75 44.78 26.08
C ALA A 635 -110.78 45.75 25.50
N LEU A 636 -111.55 45.26 24.52
CA LEU A 636 -112.77 45.87 23.96
C LEU A 636 -113.96 45.07 24.51
N SER A 637 -114.94 45.72 25.13
CA SER A 637 -116.24 45.13 25.47
C SER A 637 -117.33 45.73 24.58
N LEU A 638 -118.02 44.89 23.80
CA LEU A 638 -119.22 45.23 23.02
C LEU A 638 -120.46 44.58 23.67
N ALA A 639 -121.57 45.32 23.65
CA ALA A 639 -122.84 45.09 24.35
C ALA A 639 -123.65 43.88 23.86
N SER A 640 -124.48 43.33 24.76
CA SER A 640 -125.50 42.31 24.49
C SER A 640 -126.91 42.88 24.74
N ALA A 641 -127.78 42.86 23.73
CA ALA A 641 -129.22 42.95 23.90
C ALA A 641 -129.90 42.16 22.76
N GLY A 642 -130.67 41.14 23.11
CA GLY A 642 -131.46 40.39 22.15
C GLY A 642 -132.61 39.71 22.86
N ALA A 643 -133.83 40.00 22.40
CA ALA A 643 -134.94 39.07 22.20
C ALA A 643 -136.26 39.86 22.02
N ASP A 644 -136.90 39.78 20.85
CA ASP A 644 -138.09 38.94 20.67
C ASP A 644 -138.90 39.28 19.42
N GLY A 645 -139.16 38.25 18.61
CA GLY A 645 -140.17 38.23 17.53
C GLY A 645 -141.47 37.61 18.05
N ARG A 646 -142.57 38.35 17.91
CA ARG A 646 -143.92 38.13 18.49
C ARG A 646 -144.64 36.89 17.89
N MET A 647 -145.20 35.96 18.68
CA MET A 647 -146.42 36.00 19.53
C MET A 647 -147.75 36.06 18.75
N ALA A 648 -148.69 35.17 19.08
CA ALA A 648 -150.13 35.40 18.83
C ALA A 648 -150.67 36.33 19.93
N ALA A 649 -151.46 37.37 19.68
CA ALA A 649 -152.10 37.86 18.45
C ALA A 649 -152.04 39.40 18.42
#